data_AF-A0A397W2Z2-F1
#
_entry.id   AF-A0A397W2Z2-F1
#
_cell.length_a   1.000
_cell.length_b   1.000
_cell.length_c   1.000
_cell.angle_alpha   90.00
_cell.angle_beta   90.00
_cell.angle_gamma   90.00
#
_symmetry.space_group_name_H-M   'P 1'
#
loop_
_entity.id
_entity.type
_entity.pdbx_description
1 polymer ?
#
loop_
_entity_poly.entity_id
_entity_poly.type
_entity_poly.pdbx_seq_one_letter_code
_entity_poly.pdbx_strand_id
1 'polypeptide(L)'
;MVYNYDWSSTPLGPIDTWDPALKNATNICIKTEFPTCIYLDPPNWLLLYNKAFAPILMTKHPALGRSLKDVWPELYENHMSLKFNRVTSTGKGLYYDNRPRILQRDGYDEKVYFSYSYSPIFKSDGTICALWCLVQETTQKVLNTRRLKLLGEFGHLTSNIEFLESACHIITKALRNNEDIPYTFIYFVKHKSNTSSESLIAHLMATTFDSDDNVKRNIPDYLPESQETIDLAKDVNKSYDTYIELRRSDATYSFLKCDSWPIYHVFKEGRNLKVFLNDESQAVLFPIKIYLDKDHVLSIVLIYGISRFRALDDLYMEFFNLVTNQIYVLLQHGKSVEDEKNQTKILADMNYQKIMFFQGISHELKTPLALMLSPLDAVINACTQEPLLMSYLQIIYRNAHRILKLINALLQFSNIETNQLKAHYRETNIAEFTHELASDFKSMAKTLGLNYNIDIPNPDEFGLALGDKIYLDRDLYETIVFNLCSNAFKHTWNGQITVRLYLDYINEKKKMVVLEVSDTGVGISESDLPNIFLRFYRVESQGARSHEGTGIGLALVKELITLHSGDIIVTSVVNQGTTFKCRFPIGFEHLLIDQIRFNKMENQINHNRELYTNRQLYLEESSQWMKYNKSETQYSINNNELDNMNIDADETTENDRKYQVLIVDDNNDMRQYISLLPSKKFHMLVHNLFFIVNIFYRDYLADLLNEFNVYRAYIMIPNMDGYELLNVLRSDVKTLLIPVIFLSAKASEASKIQGLDKRADDYLVKPFSTRELICRIRANIQCSILRRKILFHRYKQEDIKQLLLSIINMILSESDLDKTLLYISKEIYRRLPCEQIIIISNEPSKNNKIIIPYENDSEDLTPIINPFTKINDNNDSNSQLSTKSQKYFNEDSGVDISLDVYCDEVHQNASILSVEIKLDNNFWGWIKVHRSQNSVWFDSEIELLQLISNHISLAITYAKLLEEIREKEIQIRSVELANNTKTQILANTFHGLVLHFIYL
;
A
#
# COMPACT_ATOMS: atom_id res chain seq x y z
N MET A 1 -54.41 19.70 -69.66
CA MET A 1 -53.41 20.74 -69.99
C MET A 1 -53.25 20.88 -71.50
N VAL A 2 -52.81 19.83 -72.21
CA VAL A 2 -52.57 19.91 -73.67
C VAL A 2 -53.83 20.19 -74.51
N TYR A 3 -54.94 19.48 -74.25
CA TYR A 3 -56.21 19.67 -74.98
C TYR A 3 -56.96 20.96 -74.61
N ASN A 4 -56.59 21.61 -73.51
CA ASN A 4 -57.22 22.86 -73.06
C ASN A 4 -56.39 24.10 -73.42
N TYR A 5 -55.25 23.91 -74.08
CA TYR A 5 -54.40 25.01 -74.54
C TYR A 5 -54.83 25.46 -75.94
N ASP A 6 -54.88 26.78 -76.17
CA ASP A 6 -55.24 27.34 -77.46
C ASP A 6 -54.08 27.20 -78.46
N TRP A 7 -54.03 26.07 -79.18
CA TRP A 7 -53.03 25.85 -80.22
C TRP A 7 -53.27 26.69 -81.48
N SER A 8 -54.46 27.26 -81.66
CA SER A 8 -54.77 28.10 -82.82
C SER A 8 -53.95 29.39 -82.85
N SER A 9 -53.48 29.85 -81.69
CA SER A 9 -52.56 30.99 -81.56
C SER A 9 -51.10 30.65 -81.85
N THR A 10 -50.78 29.39 -82.22
CA THR A 10 -49.42 28.93 -82.54
C THR A 10 -49.26 28.63 -84.04
N PRO A 11 -48.03 28.63 -84.59
CA PRO A 11 -47.77 28.25 -86.00
C PRO A 11 -48.29 26.88 -86.44
N LEU A 12 -48.63 25.98 -85.51
CA LEU A 12 -49.17 24.64 -85.79
C LEU A 12 -50.67 24.65 -86.14
N GLY A 13 -51.40 25.71 -85.78
CA GLY A 13 -52.85 25.78 -85.90
C GLY A 13 -53.61 24.85 -84.92
N PRO A 14 -54.96 24.80 -85.03
CA PRO A 14 -55.80 23.97 -84.17
C PRO A 14 -55.39 22.50 -84.18
N ILE A 15 -55.51 21.80 -83.04
CA ILE A 15 -55.07 20.39 -82.92
C ILE A 15 -55.73 19.46 -83.95
N ASP A 16 -56.94 19.79 -84.40
CA ASP A 16 -57.68 19.03 -85.42
C ASP A 16 -57.03 19.06 -86.80
N THR A 17 -56.20 20.08 -87.10
CA THR A 17 -55.49 20.20 -88.39
C THR A 17 -54.10 19.55 -88.38
N TRP A 18 -53.69 18.94 -87.26
CA TRP A 18 -52.37 18.31 -87.14
C TRP A 18 -52.28 16.98 -87.92
N ASP A 19 -51.07 16.64 -88.39
CA ASP A 19 -50.76 15.36 -89.05
C ASP A 19 -51.09 14.15 -88.12
N PRO A 20 -51.63 13.04 -88.64
CA PRO A 20 -51.95 11.86 -87.84
C PRO A 20 -50.79 11.32 -87.00
N ALA A 21 -49.55 11.37 -87.51
CA ALA A 21 -48.36 10.93 -86.77
C ALA A 21 -48.13 11.80 -85.51
N LEU A 22 -48.37 13.10 -85.62
CA LEU A 22 -48.22 14.04 -84.52
C LEU A 22 -49.35 13.92 -83.48
N LYS A 23 -50.59 13.68 -83.92
CA LYS A 23 -51.72 13.38 -83.02
C LYS A 23 -51.48 12.10 -82.22
N ASN A 24 -50.99 11.04 -82.87
CA ASN A 24 -50.65 9.79 -82.22
C ASN A 24 -49.51 9.96 -81.21
N ALA A 25 -48.42 10.62 -81.60
CA ALA A 25 -47.32 10.93 -80.68
C ALA A 25 -47.83 11.75 -79.48
N THR A 26 -48.65 12.77 -79.70
CA THR A 26 -49.22 13.58 -78.62
C THR A 26 -50.04 12.73 -77.64
N ASN A 27 -50.88 11.83 -78.12
CA ASN A 27 -51.66 10.92 -77.27
C ASN A 27 -50.77 9.99 -76.43
N ILE A 28 -49.72 9.43 -77.04
CA ILE A 28 -48.74 8.58 -76.32
C ILE A 28 -47.99 9.41 -75.28
N CYS A 29 -47.55 10.63 -75.62
CA CYS A 29 -46.84 11.52 -74.71
C CYS A 29 -47.71 11.86 -73.51
N ILE A 30 -48.98 12.18 -73.68
CA ILE A 30 -49.86 12.51 -72.55
C ILE A 30 -50.14 11.31 -71.65
N LYS A 31 -50.20 10.09 -72.21
CA LYS A 31 -50.51 8.85 -71.48
C LYS A 31 -49.30 8.19 -70.80
N THR A 32 -48.07 8.49 -71.22
CA THR A 32 -46.88 7.92 -70.58
C THR A 32 -46.69 8.51 -69.18
N GLU A 33 -46.26 7.65 -68.25
CA GLU A 33 -45.91 8.07 -66.88
C GLU A 33 -44.46 8.56 -66.78
N PHE A 34 -43.62 8.28 -67.79
CA PHE A 34 -42.25 8.79 -67.82
C PHE A 34 -42.21 10.27 -68.21
N PRO A 35 -41.29 11.09 -67.65
CA PRO A 35 -41.15 12.48 -68.06
C PRO A 35 -40.82 12.58 -69.55
N THR A 36 -41.76 13.14 -70.32
CA THR A 36 -41.69 13.12 -71.79
C THR A 36 -42.15 14.46 -72.34
N CYS A 37 -41.43 14.96 -73.35
CA CYS A 37 -41.84 16.10 -74.14
C CYS A 37 -41.68 15.85 -75.64
N ILE A 38 -42.39 16.63 -76.44
CA ILE A 38 -42.29 16.68 -77.88
C ILE A 38 -41.93 18.12 -78.24
N TYR A 39 -40.85 18.28 -79.00
CA TYR A 39 -40.47 19.55 -79.61
C TYR A 39 -41.10 19.64 -81.00
N LEU A 40 -42.08 20.51 -81.12
CA LEU A 40 -42.92 20.67 -82.32
C LEU A 40 -42.37 21.80 -83.19
N ASP A 41 -42.69 21.77 -84.48
CA ASP A 41 -42.37 22.85 -85.42
C ASP A 41 -40.86 23.17 -85.50
N PRO A 42 -40.06 22.39 -86.27
CA PRO A 42 -38.59 22.50 -86.32
C PRO A 42 -37.96 23.90 -86.46
N PRO A 43 -38.58 24.92 -87.09
CA PRO A 43 -38.05 26.28 -87.03
C PRO A 43 -38.20 26.97 -85.65
N ASN A 44 -39.24 26.65 -84.86
CA ASN A 44 -39.58 27.34 -83.61
C ASN A 44 -39.43 26.49 -82.33
N TRP A 45 -39.35 25.15 -82.47
CA TRP A 45 -39.20 24.17 -81.38
C TRP A 45 -40.13 24.42 -80.19
N LEU A 46 -41.44 24.41 -80.44
CA LEU A 46 -42.47 24.62 -79.43
C LEU A 46 -42.57 23.41 -78.50
N LEU A 47 -42.73 23.66 -77.19
CA LEU A 47 -42.72 22.60 -76.19
C LEU A 47 -44.13 22.04 -75.92
N LEU A 48 -44.33 20.74 -76.13
CA LEU A 48 -45.47 19.96 -75.65
C LEU A 48 -44.96 18.91 -74.67
N TYR A 49 -45.60 18.72 -73.53
CA TYR A 49 -45.10 17.76 -72.53
C TYR A 49 -46.20 17.19 -71.65
N ASN A 50 -45.91 16.06 -71.01
CA ASN A 50 -46.82 15.38 -70.11
C ASN A 50 -46.67 15.86 -68.66
N LYS A 51 -47.59 15.45 -67.78
CA LYS A 51 -47.57 15.87 -66.36
C LYS A 51 -46.25 15.51 -65.67
N ALA A 52 -45.66 14.36 -65.99
CA ALA A 52 -44.41 13.89 -65.40
C ALA A 52 -43.18 14.73 -65.78
N PHE A 53 -43.24 15.52 -66.87
CA PHE A 53 -42.17 16.45 -67.25
C PHE A 53 -42.24 17.79 -66.50
N ALA A 54 -43.37 18.13 -65.89
CA ALA A 54 -43.55 19.40 -65.19
C ALA A 54 -42.51 19.65 -64.05
N PRO A 55 -42.14 18.65 -63.21
CA PRO A 55 -41.10 18.83 -62.20
C PRO A 55 -39.73 19.22 -62.77
N ILE A 56 -39.41 18.87 -64.02
CA ILE A 56 -38.14 19.26 -64.66
C ILE A 56 -38.12 20.76 -64.98
N LEU A 57 -39.29 21.36 -65.23
CA LEU A 57 -39.44 22.78 -65.53
C LEU A 57 -39.47 23.65 -64.27
N MET A 58 -39.92 23.11 -63.12
CA MET A 58 -40.07 23.85 -61.86
C MET A 58 -40.75 25.22 -62.05
N THR A 59 -40.11 26.33 -61.67
CA THR A 59 -40.62 27.70 -61.78
C THR A 59 -40.91 28.14 -63.23
N LYS A 60 -40.40 27.42 -64.23
CA LYS A 60 -40.69 27.64 -65.65
C LYS A 60 -42.01 27.02 -66.11
N HIS A 61 -42.68 26.22 -65.26
CA HIS A 61 -44.01 25.67 -65.52
C HIS A 61 -45.12 26.71 -65.22
N PRO A 62 -46.15 26.87 -66.08
CA PRO A 62 -46.39 26.17 -67.34
C PRO A 62 -45.59 26.74 -68.52
N ALA A 63 -45.21 25.85 -69.46
CA ALA A 63 -44.35 26.16 -70.61
C ALA A 63 -44.92 25.61 -71.93
N LEU A 64 -46.18 25.19 -71.94
CA LEU A 64 -46.79 24.57 -73.11
C LEU A 64 -46.89 25.60 -74.24
N GLY A 65 -46.51 25.21 -75.46
CA GLY A 65 -46.57 26.07 -76.65
C GLY A 65 -45.52 27.20 -76.69
N ARG A 66 -44.63 27.30 -75.70
CA ARG A 66 -43.52 28.26 -75.70
C ARG A 66 -42.34 27.73 -76.51
N SER A 67 -41.56 28.63 -77.12
CA SER A 67 -40.33 28.25 -77.83
C SER A 67 -39.27 27.75 -76.85
N LEU A 68 -38.54 26.71 -77.24
CA LEU A 68 -37.43 26.17 -76.46
C LEU A 68 -36.36 27.24 -76.13
N LYS A 69 -36.13 28.20 -77.03
CA LYS A 69 -35.17 29.29 -76.81
C LYS A 69 -35.58 30.16 -75.61
N ASP A 70 -36.88 30.33 -75.38
CA ASP A 70 -37.40 31.14 -74.26
C ASP A 70 -37.47 30.35 -72.95
N VAL A 71 -37.67 29.04 -73.03
CA VAL A 71 -37.78 28.16 -71.85
C VAL A 71 -36.40 27.78 -71.33
N TRP A 72 -35.43 27.49 -72.21
CA TRP A 72 -34.08 27.07 -71.83
C TRP A 72 -33.02 27.88 -72.59
N PRO A 73 -32.97 29.22 -72.43
CA PRO A 73 -31.97 30.05 -73.10
C PRO A 73 -30.54 29.59 -72.79
N GLU A 74 -30.29 29.09 -71.58
CA GLU A 74 -28.99 28.62 -71.12
C GLU A 74 -28.52 27.32 -71.80
N LEU A 75 -29.43 26.52 -72.36
CA LEU A 75 -29.11 25.25 -73.03
C LEU A 75 -29.28 25.30 -74.55
N TYR A 76 -30.04 26.25 -75.08
CA TYR A 76 -30.50 26.21 -76.46
C TYR A 76 -29.35 26.32 -77.46
N GLU A 77 -28.57 27.41 -77.43
CA GLU A 77 -27.55 27.68 -78.44
C GLU A 77 -26.36 26.71 -78.35
N ASN A 78 -25.90 26.42 -77.14
CA ASN A 78 -24.65 25.66 -76.92
C ASN A 78 -24.83 24.14 -76.85
N HIS A 79 -26.06 23.64 -76.66
CA HIS A 79 -26.27 22.20 -76.39
C HIS A 79 -27.44 21.56 -77.11
N MET A 80 -28.59 22.21 -77.23
CA MET A 80 -29.80 21.59 -77.79
C MET A 80 -29.89 21.75 -79.31
N SER A 81 -29.63 22.95 -79.83
CA SER A 81 -29.72 23.29 -81.27
C SER A 81 -28.89 22.34 -82.15
N LEU A 82 -27.62 22.11 -81.79
CA LEU A 82 -26.70 21.22 -82.51
C LEU A 82 -27.20 19.78 -82.55
N LYS A 83 -27.80 19.30 -81.45
CA LYS A 83 -28.32 17.93 -81.36
C LYS A 83 -29.61 17.79 -82.16
N PHE A 84 -30.49 18.78 -82.11
CA PHE A 84 -31.74 18.78 -82.87
C PHE A 84 -31.45 18.79 -84.37
N ASN A 85 -30.55 19.68 -84.82
CA ASN A 85 -30.12 19.74 -86.22
C ASN A 85 -29.49 18.43 -86.69
N ARG A 86 -28.73 17.74 -85.83
CA ARG A 86 -28.19 16.42 -86.16
C ARG A 86 -29.29 15.37 -86.33
N VAL A 87 -30.28 15.32 -85.44
CA VAL A 87 -31.39 14.36 -85.54
C VAL A 87 -32.26 14.65 -86.76
N THR A 88 -32.53 15.93 -87.06
CA THR A 88 -33.35 16.32 -88.23
C THR A 88 -32.62 16.11 -89.56
N SER A 89 -31.32 16.38 -89.64
CA SER A 89 -30.53 16.16 -90.87
C SER A 89 -30.22 14.68 -91.15
N THR A 90 -30.02 13.87 -90.10
CA THR A 90 -29.65 12.45 -90.27
C THR A 90 -30.83 11.49 -90.21
N GLY A 91 -31.97 11.92 -89.65
CA GLY A 91 -33.12 11.06 -89.39
C GLY A 91 -32.87 9.97 -88.33
N LYS A 92 -31.73 10.00 -87.62
CA LYS A 92 -31.37 9.02 -86.59
C LYS A 92 -31.49 9.61 -85.19
N GLY A 93 -32.08 8.85 -84.28
CA GLY A 93 -32.20 9.24 -82.88
C GLY A 93 -30.85 9.29 -82.13
N LEU A 94 -30.84 9.97 -80.99
CA LEU A 94 -29.68 10.10 -80.09
C LEU A 94 -30.06 9.69 -78.67
N TYR A 95 -29.12 9.09 -77.94
CA TYR A 95 -29.26 8.80 -76.52
C TYR A 95 -28.03 9.26 -75.74
N TYR A 96 -28.25 9.78 -74.55
CA TYR A 96 -27.21 10.18 -73.61
C TYR A 96 -27.58 9.70 -72.21
N ASP A 97 -26.61 9.12 -71.51
CA ASP A 97 -26.77 8.66 -70.14
C ASP A 97 -26.06 9.60 -69.15
N ASN A 98 -26.71 9.88 -68.01
CA ASN A 98 -26.18 10.62 -66.85
C ASN A 98 -25.38 11.88 -67.20
N ARG A 99 -25.87 12.71 -68.13
CA ARG A 99 -25.16 13.92 -68.56
C ARG A 99 -25.42 15.09 -67.62
N PRO A 100 -24.37 15.75 -67.10
CA PRO A 100 -24.54 16.93 -66.25
C PRO A 100 -25.06 18.12 -67.04
N ARG A 101 -25.95 18.88 -66.44
CA ARG A 101 -26.47 20.16 -66.93
C ARG A 101 -26.49 21.15 -65.78
N ILE A 102 -26.15 22.39 -66.08
CA ILE A 102 -26.36 23.52 -65.17
C ILE A 102 -27.65 24.18 -65.63
N LEU A 103 -28.62 24.26 -64.72
CA LEU A 103 -29.94 24.81 -64.98
C LEU A 103 -30.23 25.93 -63.98
N GLN A 104 -30.83 27.02 -64.44
CA GLN A 104 -31.35 28.03 -63.52
C GLN A 104 -32.68 27.53 -62.93
N ARG A 105 -32.65 27.13 -61.66
CA ARG A 105 -33.78 26.60 -60.89
C ARG A 105 -33.81 27.28 -59.53
N ASP A 106 -34.98 27.69 -59.05
CA ASP A 106 -35.17 28.27 -57.71
C ASP A 106 -34.20 29.38 -57.31
N GLY A 107 -33.81 30.23 -58.27
CA GLY A 107 -32.93 31.38 -58.04
C GLY A 107 -31.45 31.02 -57.86
N TYR A 108 -31.00 29.85 -58.32
CA TYR A 108 -29.58 29.51 -58.39
C TYR A 108 -29.25 28.61 -59.60
N ASP A 109 -27.96 28.53 -59.92
CA ASP A 109 -27.45 27.57 -60.90
C ASP A 109 -27.38 26.19 -60.25
N GLU A 110 -28.24 25.26 -60.66
CA GLU A 110 -28.28 23.90 -60.12
C GLU A 110 -27.61 22.91 -61.09
N LYS A 111 -26.68 22.10 -60.58
CA LYS A 111 -26.05 21.01 -61.37
C LYS A 111 -26.84 19.72 -61.20
N VAL A 112 -27.57 19.36 -62.25
CA VAL A 112 -28.40 18.16 -62.35
C VAL A 112 -27.92 17.20 -63.43
N TYR A 113 -28.32 15.94 -63.34
CA TYR A 113 -27.92 14.89 -64.28
C TYR A 113 -29.15 14.30 -64.97
N PHE A 114 -29.07 14.17 -66.29
CA PHE A 114 -30.16 13.57 -67.07
C PHE A 114 -29.68 12.43 -67.96
N SER A 115 -30.50 11.38 -68.01
CA SER A 115 -30.48 10.40 -69.09
C SER A 115 -31.62 10.72 -70.04
N TYR A 116 -31.33 10.98 -71.31
CA TYR A 116 -32.35 11.42 -72.27
C TYR A 116 -32.09 10.92 -73.69
N SER A 117 -33.18 10.81 -74.46
CA SER A 117 -33.13 10.48 -75.88
C SER A 117 -33.88 11.49 -76.73
N TYR A 118 -33.39 11.78 -77.93
CA TYR A 118 -34.11 12.52 -78.97
C TYR A 118 -34.41 11.60 -80.15
N SER A 119 -35.67 11.43 -80.50
CA SER A 119 -36.13 10.56 -81.60
C SER A 119 -36.98 11.36 -82.59
N PRO A 120 -36.73 11.27 -83.91
CA PRO A 120 -37.50 12.02 -84.90
C PRO A 120 -38.91 11.43 -85.07
N ILE A 121 -39.89 12.32 -85.29
CA ILE A 121 -41.26 11.96 -85.69
C ILE A 121 -41.42 12.38 -87.15
N PHE A 122 -41.75 11.40 -88.00
CA PHE A 122 -41.93 11.58 -89.43
C PHE A 122 -43.40 11.80 -89.77
N LYS A 123 -43.67 12.72 -90.70
CA LYS A 123 -44.96 12.83 -91.39
C LYS A 123 -45.12 11.70 -92.40
N SER A 124 -46.32 11.60 -92.96
CA SER A 124 -46.65 10.67 -94.04
C SER A 124 -45.83 10.89 -95.32
N ASP A 125 -45.28 12.09 -95.53
CA ASP A 125 -44.43 12.46 -96.67
C ASP A 125 -42.92 12.16 -96.46
N GLY A 126 -42.56 11.59 -95.30
CA GLY A 126 -41.17 11.29 -94.95
C GLY A 126 -40.36 12.46 -94.37
N THR A 127 -40.95 13.66 -94.26
CA THR A 127 -40.31 14.81 -93.60
C THR A 127 -40.45 14.74 -92.08
N ILE A 128 -39.50 15.30 -91.33
CA ILE A 128 -39.53 15.31 -89.86
C ILE A 128 -40.35 16.51 -89.39
N CYS A 129 -41.41 16.27 -88.62
CA CYS A 129 -42.29 17.32 -88.10
C CYS A 129 -42.07 17.67 -86.62
N ALA A 130 -41.43 16.78 -85.86
CA ALA A 130 -41.21 16.97 -84.44
C ALA A 130 -40.09 16.05 -83.92
N LEU A 131 -39.59 16.35 -82.72
CA LEU A 131 -38.67 15.49 -81.99
C LEU A 131 -39.34 15.01 -80.69
N TRP A 132 -39.41 13.69 -80.53
CA TRP A 132 -39.77 13.05 -79.27
C TRP A 132 -38.58 13.06 -78.31
N CYS A 133 -38.82 13.47 -77.07
CA CYS A 133 -37.84 13.46 -76.00
C CYS A 133 -38.36 12.71 -74.78
N LEU A 134 -37.68 11.61 -74.48
CA LEU A 134 -37.82 10.91 -73.21
C LEU A 134 -36.66 11.35 -72.32
N VAL A 135 -36.95 11.83 -71.12
CA VAL A 135 -35.92 12.29 -70.18
C VAL A 135 -36.18 11.72 -68.79
N GLN A 136 -35.10 11.37 -68.11
CA GLN A 136 -35.13 10.98 -66.71
C GLN A 136 -34.05 11.77 -65.98
N GLU A 137 -34.43 12.43 -64.89
CA GLU A 137 -33.46 13.02 -63.99
C GLU A 137 -32.81 11.90 -63.16
N THR A 138 -31.49 11.79 -63.26
CA THR A 138 -30.67 10.78 -62.57
C THR A 138 -29.76 11.41 -61.52
N THR A 139 -29.98 12.68 -61.17
CA THR A 139 -29.21 13.44 -60.19
C THR A 139 -28.96 12.62 -58.92
N GLN A 140 -30.01 12.22 -58.18
CA GLN A 140 -29.83 11.50 -56.92
C GLN A 140 -29.03 10.20 -57.06
N LYS A 141 -29.19 9.47 -58.17
CA LYS A 141 -28.44 8.24 -58.45
C LYS A 141 -26.94 8.54 -58.56
N VAL A 142 -26.56 9.53 -59.37
CA VAL A 142 -25.16 9.93 -59.57
C VAL A 142 -24.53 10.39 -58.25
N LEU A 143 -25.28 11.14 -57.44
CA LEU A 143 -24.81 11.65 -56.16
C LEU A 143 -24.60 10.54 -55.14
N ASN A 144 -25.56 9.64 -55.00
CA ASN A 144 -25.43 8.51 -54.08
C ASN A 144 -24.22 7.66 -54.45
N THR A 145 -24.02 7.35 -55.73
CA THR A 145 -22.85 6.58 -56.19
C THR A 145 -21.54 7.31 -55.86
N ARG A 146 -21.45 8.61 -56.10
CA ARG A 146 -20.24 9.39 -55.81
C ARG A 146 -19.97 9.52 -54.30
N ARG A 147 -21.00 9.82 -53.50
CA ARG A 147 -20.91 9.98 -52.04
C ARG A 147 -20.53 8.66 -51.36
N LEU A 148 -21.12 7.53 -51.78
CA LEU A 148 -20.76 6.21 -51.28
C LEU A 148 -19.31 5.84 -51.63
N LYS A 149 -18.84 6.20 -52.82
CA LYS A 149 -17.44 5.98 -53.20
C LYS A 149 -16.49 6.70 -52.24
N LEU A 150 -16.74 7.97 -51.92
CA LEU A 150 -15.94 8.72 -50.96
C LEU A 150 -15.96 8.08 -49.56
N LEU A 151 -17.13 7.65 -49.08
CA LEU A 151 -17.24 6.98 -47.78
C LEU A 151 -16.46 5.65 -47.76
N GLY A 152 -16.46 4.90 -48.87
CA GLY A 152 -15.65 3.70 -49.03
C GLY A 152 -14.15 3.99 -49.04
N GLU A 153 -13.72 5.09 -49.66
CA GLU A 153 -12.30 5.52 -49.67
C GLU A 153 -11.79 5.78 -48.24
N PHE A 154 -12.57 6.42 -47.36
CA PHE A 154 -12.17 6.63 -45.96
C PHE A 154 -11.88 5.34 -45.20
N GLY A 155 -12.65 4.27 -45.45
CA GLY A 155 -12.45 2.98 -44.79
C GLY A 155 -11.10 2.32 -45.11
N HIS A 156 -10.47 2.65 -46.24
CA HIS A 156 -9.16 2.12 -46.62
C HIS A 156 -7.98 2.95 -46.09
N LEU A 157 -8.23 4.13 -45.53
CA LEU A 157 -7.17 5.06 -45.13
C LEU A 157 -6.64 4.80 -43.70
N THR A 158 -7.34 4.01 -42.89
CA THR A 158 -6.99 3.76 -41.48
C THR A 158 -5.59 3.18 -41.29
N SER A 159 -5.15 2.27 -42.17
CA SER A 159 -3.85 1.60 -42.08
C SER A 159 -2.65 2.53 -42.29
N ASN A 160 -2.86 3.68 -42.92
CA ASN A 160 -1.78 4.61 -43.30
C ASN A 160 -1.57 5.72 -42.25
N ILE A 161 -2.35 5.71 -41.16
CA ILE A 161 -2.32 6.74 -40.13
C ILE A 161 -1.29 6.35 -39.06
N GLU A 162 -0.27 7.18 -38.89
CA GLU A 162 0.81 6.94 -37.92
C GLU A 162 0.70 7.77 -36.64
N PHE A 163 0.02 8.91 -36.71
CA PHE A 163 -0.22 9.88 -35.63
C PHE A 163 -1.36 10.84 -36.00
N LEU A 164 -1.87 11.60 -35.03
CA LEU A 164 -3.09 12.41 -35.21
C LEU A 164 -3.00 13.45 -36.33
N GLU A 165 -1.87 14.13 -36.49
CA GLU A 165 -1.67 15.12 -37.56
C GLU A 165 -1.61 14.46 -38.96
N SER A 166 -1.03 13.26 -39.08
CA SER A 166 -1.05 12.50 -40.35
C SER A 166 -2.48 12.14 -40.77
N ALA A 167 -3.37 11.83 -39.81
CA ALA A 167 -4.78 11.58 -40.08
C ALA A 167 -5.44 12.80 -40.73
N CYS A 168 -5.21 14.00 -40.17
CA CYS A 168 -5.75 15.25 -40.71
C CYS A 168 -5.34 15.47 -42.18
N HIS A 169 -4.06 15.24 -42.51
CA HIS A 169 -3.55 15.37 -43.87
C HIS A 169 -4.12 14.33 -44.83
N ILE A 170 -4.27 13.09 -44.38
CA ILE A 170 -4.88 12.01 -45.18
C ILE A 170 -6.35 12.32 -45.47
N ILE A 171 -7.08 12.82 -44.48
CA ILE A 171 -8.48 13.23 -44.63
C ILE A 171 -8.62 14.35 -45.66
N THR A 172 -7.84 15.43 -45.54
CA THR A 172 -7.95 16.57 -46.47
C THR A 172 -7.46 16.20 -47.88
N LYS A 173 -6.51 15.27 -48.00
CA LYS A 173 -6.10 14.70 -49.28
C LYS A 173 -7.22 13.90 -49.94
N ALA A 174 -7.97 13.09 -49.19
CA ALA A 174 -9.12 12.33 -49.70
C ALA A 174 -10.29 13.25 -50.13
N LEU A 175 -10.47 14.36 -49.42
CA LEU A 175 -11.50 15.37 -49.74
C LEU A 175 -11.08 16.36 -50.83
N ARG A 176 -9.83 16.31 -51.29
CA ARG A 176 -9.33 17.23 -52.33
C ARG A 176 -10.09 17.00 -53.64
N ASN A 177 -10.47 18.11 -54.30
CA ASN A 177 -11.24 18.11 -55.56
C ASN A 177 -12.61 17.44 -55.48
N ASN A 178 -13.22 17.36 -54.28
CA ASN A 178 -14.55 16.81 -54.12
C ASN A 178 -15.62 17.84 -54.57
N GLU A 179 -16.56 17.42 -55.42
CA GLU A 179 -17.62 18.32 -55.90
C GLU A 179 -18.75 18.57 -54.88
N ASP A 180 -18.96 17.64 -53.94
CA ASP A 180 -19.95 17.73 -52.86
C ASP A 180 -19.36 18.36 -51.59
N ILE A 181 -18.04 18.37 -51.41
CA ILE A 181 -17.35 19.09 -50.33
C ILE A 181 -16.23 19.91 -50.99
N PRO A 182 -16.55 21.09 -51.56
CA PRO A 182 -15.58 21.90 -52.30
C PRO A 182 -14.35 22.30 -51.48
N TYR A 183 -14.50 22.42 -50.16
CA TYR A 183 -13.40 22.67 -49.25
C TYR A 183 -13.65 22.12 -47.85
N THR A 184 -12.56 21.86 -47.12
CA THR A 184 -12.60 21.45 -45.72
C THR A 184 -11.50 22.08 -44.90
N PHE A 185 -11.82 22.52 -43.69
CA PHE A 185 -10.85 22.95 -42.67
C PHE A 185 -10.98 22.10 -41.42
N ILE A 186 -9.84 21.74 -40.80
CA ILE A 186 -9.77 21.00 -39.55
C ILE A 186 -9.06 21.86 -38.51
N TYR A 187 -9.81 22.38 -37.53
CA TYR A 187 -9.27 23.19 -36.44
C TYR A 187 -9.18 22.40 -35.14
N PHE A 188 -8.04 22.47 -34.45
CA PHE A 188 -7.89 21.94 -33.08
C PHE A 188 -7.97 23.08 -32.08
N VAL A 189 -8.84 22.93 -31.08
CA VAL A 189 -9.03 23.91 -30.01
C VAL A 189 -8.20 23.52 -28.80
N LYS A 190 -7.26 24.38 -28.39
CA LYS A 190 -6.38 24.18 -27.23
C LYS A 190 -6.62 25.26 -26.18
N HIS A 191 -6.55 24.88 -24.91
CA HIS A 191 -6.47 25.83 -23.80
C HIS A 191 -5.03 26.31 -23.64
N LYS A 192 -4.81 27.63 -23.65
CA LYS A 192 -3.51 28.21 -23.33
C LYS A 192 -3.36 28.30 -21.81
N SER A 193 -2.56 27.41 -21.23
CA SER A 193 -2.18 27.49 -19.83
C SER A 193 -1.08 28.54 -19.64
N ASN A 194 -1.43 29.82 -19.59
CA ASN A 194 -0.57 30.83 -18.98
C ASN A 194 -1.39 31.88 -18.25
N THR A 195 -0.87 32.24 -17.08
CA THR A 195 -1.42 33.08 -16.00
C THR A 195 -2.43 34.17 -16.40
N SER A 196 -3.55 34.18 -15.64
CA SER A 196 -4.58 35.20 -15.44
C SER A 196 -5.72 35.41 -16.46
N SER A 197 -5.76 34.71 -17.60
CA SER A 197 -6.98 34.57 -18.42
C SER A 197 -6.88 33.33 -19.31
N GLU A 198 -7.81 32.38 -19.19
CA GLU A 198 -7.87 31.21 -20.07
C GLU A 198 -8.15 31.66 -21.51
N SER A 199 -7.10 31.81 -22.33
CA SER A 199 -7.25 32.06 -23.75
C SER A 199 -7.39 30.73 -24.49
N LEU A 200 -8.54 30.57 -25.15
CA LEU A 200 -8.83 29.45 -26.05
C LEU A 200 -8.30 29.79 -27.43
N ILE A 201 -7.51 28.90 -28.03
CA ILE A 201 -6.92 29.11 -29.36
C ILE A 201 -7.33 27.96 -30.27
N ALA A 202 -7.81 28.28 -31.46
CA ALA A 202 -8.05 27.31 -32.54
C ALA A 202 -6.89 27.35 -33.54
N HIS A 203 -6.19 26.23 -33.70
CA HIS A 203 -5.11 26.05 -34.68
C HIS A 203 -5.61 25.28 -35.88
N LEU A 204 -5.34 25.78 -37.09
CA LEU A 204 -5.63 25.06 -38.32
C LEU A 204 -4.61 23.92 -38.47
N MET A 205 -5.08 22.68 -38.43
CA MET A 205 -4.23 21.49 -38.56
C MET A 205 -4.07 21.03 -40.00
N ALA A 206 -5.15 21.12 -40.77
CA ALA A 206 -5.12 20.74 -42.19
C ALA A 206 -6.29 21.40 -42.92
N THR A 207 -6.10 21.62 -44.21
CA THR A 207 -7.15 22.08 -45.12
C THR A 207 -6.98 21.46 -46.51
N THR A 208 -8.05 21.47 -47.31
CA THR A 208 -8.00 21.09 -48.74
C THR A 208 -7.30 22.14 -49.61
N PHE A 209 -7.05 23.34 -49.08
CA PHE A 209 -6.27 24.39 -49.72
C PHE A 209 -4.78 24.15 -49.45
N ASP A 210 -3.99 24.00 -50.51
CA ASP A 210 -2.52 23.90 -50.40
C ASP A 210 -1.93 25.23 -50.84
N SER A 211 -0.85 25.67 -50.21
CA SER A 211 -0.12 26.89 -50.62
C SER A 211 0.67 26.70 -51.93
N ASP A 212 0.92 25.46 -52.36
CA ASP A 212 1.93 25.14 -53.38
C ASP A 212 1.39 24.85 -54.80
N ASP A 213 0.06 24.90 -55.03
CA ASP A 213 -0.52 24.52 -56.33
C ASP A 213 -0.88 25.73 -57.21
N ASN A 214 -0.11 25.96 -58.27
CA ASN A 214 -0.38 26.88 -59.40
C ASN A 214 -1.56 26.42 -60.31
N VAL A 215 -2.53 25.67 -59.78
CA VAL A 215 -3.70 25.22 -60.53
C VAL A 215 -4.81 26.27 -60.38
N LYS A 216 -5.24 26.90 -61.49
CA LYS A 216 -6.48 27.70 -61.53
C LYS A 216 -7.66 26.80 -61.15
N ARG A 217 -8.04 26.83 -59.88
CA ARG A 217 -9.21 26.12 -59.35
C ARG A 217 -10.45 27.01 -59.55
N ASN A 218 -11.60 26.43 -59.90
CA ASN A 218 -12.89 27.12 -59.93
C ASN A 218 -13.40 27.31 -58.47
N ILE A 219 -12.73 28.19 -57.73
CA ILE A 219 -13.07 28.61 -56.37
C ILE A 219 -13.63 30.04 -56.49
N PRO A 220 -14.56 30.50 -55.63
CA PRO A 220 -14.81 31.94 -55.48
C PRO A 220 -13.49 32.67 -55.21
N ASP A 221 -13.18 33.72 -55.96
CA ASP A 221 -11.86 34.38 -55.97
C ASP A 221 -11.40 34.98 -54.62
N TYR A 222 -12.24 34.91 -53.57
CA TYR A 222 -12.04 35.58 -52.29
C TYR A 222 -12.53 34.74 -51.10
N LEU A 223 -11.98 33.55 -50.86
CA LEU A 223 -12.10 32.95 -49.52
C LEU A 223 -11.26 33.80 -48.55
N PRO A 224 -11.79 34.19 -47.37
CA PRO A 224 -11.03 34.95 -46.38
C PRO A 224 -9.77 34.17 -46.00
N GLU A 225 -8.61 34.85 -45.96
CA GLU A 225 -7.33 34.29 -45.52
C GLU A 225 -7.56 33.46 -44.25
N SER A 226 -7.55 32.13 -44.39
CA SER A 226 -7.77 31.25 -43.25
C SER A 226 -6.55 31.37 -42.34
N GLN A 227 -6.66 32.19 -41.30
CA GLN A 227 -5.59 32.39 -40.33
C GLN A 227 -5.17 31.03 -39.76
N GLU A 228 -3.86 30.74 -39.78
CA GLU A 228 -3.30 29.49 -39.21
C GLU A 228 -3.65 29.32 -37.73
N THR A 229 -3.89 30.43 -37.02
CA THR A 229 -4.24 30.45 -35.61
C THR A 229 -5.29 31.52 -35.34
N ILE A 230 -6.41 31.13 -34.71
CA ILE A 230 -7.51 32.02 -34.33
C ILE A 230 -7.58 32.09 -32.80
N ASP A 231 -7.48 33.30 -32.26
CA ASP A 231 -7.67 33.57 -30.83
C ASP A 231 -9.16 33.70 -30.52
N LEU A 232 -9.74 32.64 -29.93
CA LEU A 232 -11.16 32.56 -29.64
C LEU A 232 -11.59 33.54 -28.54
N ALA A 233 -10.66 34.09 -27.75
CA ALA A 233 -10.97 35.10 -26.74
C ALA A 233 -11.51 36.41 -27.35
N LYS A 234 -11.13 36.71 -28.60
CA LYS A 234 -11.60 37.90 -29.34
C LYS A 234 -13.02 37.76 -29.87
N ASP A 235 -13.51 36.53 -30.00
CA ASP A 235 -14.84 36.21 -30.54
C ASP A 235 -15.90 36.01 -29.44
N VAL A 236 -15.53 36.00 -28.15
CA VAL A 236 -16.46 35.77 -27.01
C VAL A 236 -17.59 36.80 -26.95
N ASN A 237 -17.33 38.03 -27.41
CA ASN A 237 -18.28 39.15 -27.35
C ASN A 237 -18.97 39.46 -28.70
N LYS A 238 -18.68 38.71 -29.77
CA LYS A 238 -19.43 38.87 -31.03
C LYS A 238 -20.78 38.18 -30.89
N SER A 239 -21.86 38.96 -30.85
CA SER A 239 -23.23 38.44 -30.98
C SER A 239 -23.46 38.02 -32.42
N TYR A 240 -23.83 36.75 -32.60
CA TYR A 240 -24.20 36.18 -33.88
C TYR A 240 -25.72 35.94 -33.90
N ASP A 241 -26.52 37.01 -33.96
CA ASP A 241 -27.99 36.91 -33.92
C ASP A 241 -28.66 37.13 -35.29
N THR A 242 -27.88 37.39 -36.35
CA THR A 242 -28.42 37.68 -37.67
C THR A 242 -28.47 36.41 -38.53
N TYR A 243 -29.69 35.93 -38.78
CA TYR A 243 -29.95 34.81 -39.69
C TYR A 243 -30.46 35.30 -41.05
N ILE A 244 -29.99 34.66 -42.12
CA ILE A 244 -30.48 34.84 -43.49
C ILE A 244 -31.35 33.63 -43.83
N GLU A 245 -32.61 33.90 -44.21
CA GLU A 245 -33.51 32.89 -44.75
C GLU A 245 -33.39 32.81 -46.28
N LEU A 246 -32.91 31.68 -46.79
CA LEU A 246 -32.94 31.35 -48.21
C LEU A 246 -34.18 30.52 -48.52
N ARG A 247 -35.17 31.16 -49.16
CA ARG A 247 -36.42 30.50 -49.59
C ARG A 247 -36.21 29.81 -50.93
N ARG A 248 -36.41 28.49 -50.96
CA ARG A 248 -36.45 27.66 -52.17
C ARG A 248 -37.87 27.11 -52.37
N SER A 249 -38.16 26.47 -53.51
CA SER A 249 -39.51 25.99 -53.82
C SER A 249 -40.04 24.97 -52.80
N ASP A 250 -39.15 24.12 -52.27
CA ASP A 250 -39.50 23.03 -51.36
C ASP A 250 -39.25 23.34 -49.86
N ALA A 251 -38.37 24.30 -49.53
CA ALA A 251 -37.99 24.59 -48.14
C ALA A 251 -37.36 25.97 -47.95
N THR A 252 -37.39 26.46 -46.71
CA THR A 252 -36.63 27.66 -46.26
C THR A 252 -35.42 27.23 -45.44
N TYR A 253 -34.23 27.65 -45.86
CA TYR A 253 -32.98 27.33 -45.17
C TYR A 253 -32.48 28.55 -44.40
N SER A 254 -32.26 28.39 -43.10
CA SER A 254 -31.72 29.45 -42.24
C SER A 254 -30.21 29.29 -42.06
N PHE A 255 -29.45 30.34 -42.35
CA PHE A 255 -28.01 30.40 -42.19
C PHE A 255 -27.62 31.57 -41.31
N LEU A 256 -26.64 31.36 -40.44
CA LEU A 256 -26.08 32.44 -39.63
C LEU A 256 -25.15 33.30 -40.49
N LYS A 257 -25.40 34.61 -40.55
CA LYS A 257 -24.52 35.54 -41.26
C LYS A 257 -23.28 35.82 -40.42
N CYS A 258 -22.09 35.61 -40.98
CA CYS A 258 -20.83 35.81 -40.25
C CYS A 258 -19.75 36.45 -41.12
N ASP A 259 -18.98 37.35 -40.54
CA ASP A 259 -17.78 37.93 -41.16
C ASP A 259 -16.56 37.00 -41.05
N SER A 260 -16.55 36.11 -40.06
CA SER A 260 -15.47 35.16 -39.75
C SER A 260 -16.03 33.81 -39.26
N TRP A 261 -15.21 32.75 -39.24
CA TRP A 261 -15.63 31.43 -38.78
C TRP A 261 -16.05 31.46 -37.29
N PRO A 262 -17.31 31.17 -36.92
CA PRO A 262 -17.80 31.25 -35.54
C PRO A 262 -17.38 30.02 -34.70
N ILE A 263 -16.08 29.69 -34.69
CA ILE A 263 -15.53 28.48 -34.06
C ILE A 263 -15.84 28.45 -32.56
N TYR A 264 -15.74 29.60 -31.87
CA TYR A 264 -16.06 29.70 -30.44
C TYR A 264 -17.52 29.33 -30.15
N HIS A 265 -18.46 29.78 -30.98
CA HIS A 265 -19.89 29.51 -30.82
C HIS A 265 -20.19 28.02 -30.97
N VAL A 266 -19.64 27.39 -32.01
CA VAL A 266 -19.79 25.95 -32.30
C VAL A 266 -19.17 25.11 -31.19
N PHE A 267 -17.97 25.49 -30.73
CA PHE A 267 -17.28 24.82 -29.63
C PHE A 267 -18.07 24.89 -28.31
N LYS A 268 -18.63 26.06 -27.98
CA LYS A 268 -19.40 26.30 -26.74
C LYS A 268 -20.74 25.57 -26.74
N GLU A 269 -21.50 25.64 -27.83
CA GLU A 269 -22.83 25.02 -27.91
C GLU A 269 -22.80 23.53 -28.21
N GLY A 270 -21.72 23.04 -28.85
CA GLY A 270 -21.58 21.64 -29.23
C GLY A 270 -22.58 21.19 -30.29
N ARG A 271 -23.09 22.11 -31.13
CA ARG A 271 -24.04 21.83 -32.21
C ARG A 271 -23.49 22.25 -33.55
N ASN A 272 -23.94 21.57 -34.60
CA ASN A 272 -23.59 21.90 -35.97
C ASN A 272 -24.20 23.25 -36.35
N LEU A 273 -23.45 24.08 -37.06
CA LEU A 273 -23.88 25.43 -37.41
C LEU A 273 -23.75 25.69 -38.90
N LYS A 274 -24.84 26.16 -39.52
CA LYS A 274 -24.89 26.54 -40.93
C LYS A 274 -24.56 28.02 -41.03
N VAL A 275 -23.55 28.37 -41.82
CA VAL A 275 -23.07 29.75 -41.94
C VAL A 275 -23.16 30.25 -43.38
N PHE A 276 -23.42 31.55 -43.49
CA PHE A 276 -23.40 32.32 -44.72
C PHE A 276 -22.36 33.43 -44.55
N LEU A 277 -21.30 33.37 -45.36
CA LEU A 277 -20.21 34.33 -45.34
C LEU A 277 -20.52 35.54 -46.22
N ASN A 278 -19.77 36.63 -46.02
CA ASN A 278 -19.97 37.88 -46.76
C ASN A 278 -19.71 37.78 -48.28
N ASP A 279 -18.96 36.78 -48.72
CA ASP A 279 -18.67 36.46 -50.12
C ASP A 279 -19.75 35.56 -50.75
N GLU A 280 -20.89 35.38 -50.09
CA GLU A 280 -21.98 34.47 -50.44
C GLU A 280 -21.63 32.98 -50.34
N SER A 281 -20.43 32.64 -49.86
CA SER A 281 -20.06 31.26 -49.58
C SER A 281 -20.86 30.71 -48.41
N GLN A 282 -21.29 29.46 -48.54
CA GLN A 282 -22.03 28.74 -47.51
C GLN A 282 -21.18 27.60 -46.97
N ALA A 283 -21.25 27.37 -45.65
CA ALA A 283 -20.55 26.26 -45.01
C ALA A 283 -21.34 25.68 -43.84
N VAL A 284 -20.94 24.49 -43.39
CA VAL A 284 -21.44 23.87 -42.16
C VAL A 284 -20.25 23.53 -41.26
N LEU A 285 -20.32 23.96 -40.01
CA LEU A 285 -19.32 23.67 -38.99
C LEU A 285 -19.81 22.53 -38.10
N PHE A 286 -18.94 21.55 -37.84
CA PHE A 286 -19.20 20.36 -37.02
C PHE A 286 -18.22 20.31 -35.84
N PRO A 287 -18.71 20.29 -34.59
CA PRO A 287 -17.88 20.04 -33.42
C PRO A 287 -17.63 18.54 -33.26
N ILE A 288 -16.37 18.17 -33.03
CA ILE A 288 -15.93 16.83 -32.66
C ILE A 288 -15.21 16.90 -31.31
N LYS A 289 -15.53 15.96 -30.42
CA LYS A 289 -14.85 15.79 -29.14
C LYS A 289 -14.26 14.39 -29.06
N ILE A 290 -12.95 14.29 -28.92
CA ILE A 290 -12.23 13.04 -28.69
C ILE A 290 -11.82 13.03 -27.22
N TYR A 291 -12.38 12.09 -26.46
CA TYR A 291 -12.07 11.91 -25.05
C TYR A 291 -10.77 11.12 -24.94
N LEU A 292 -9.76 11.72 -24.31
CA LEU A 292 -8.46 11.11 -24.08
C LEU A 292 -8.46 10.37 -22.73
N ASP A 293 -8.93 11.06 -21.69
CA ASP A 293 -9.12 10.58 -20.32
C ASP A 293 -10.37 11.23 -19.69
N LYS A 294 -10.69 10.92 -18.42
CA LYS A 294 -11.83 11.52 -17.70
C LYS A 294 -11.81 13.06 -17.69
N ASP A 295 -10.62 13.66 -17.70
CA ASP A 295 -10.43 15.12 -17.55
C ASP A 295 -9.85 15.82 -18.80
N HIS A 296 -9.46 15.06 -19.83
CA HIS A 296 -8.81 15.60 -21.03
C HIS A 296 -9.63 15.30 -22.29
N VAL A 297 -10.13 16.37 -22.92
CA VAL A 297 -10.92 16.31 -24.15
C VAL A 297 -10.21 17.10 -25.24
N LEU A 298 -9.84 16.43 -26.33
CA LEU A 298 -9.41 17.09 -27.54
C LEU A 298 -10.65 17.55 -28.30
N SER A 299 -10.77 18.86 -28.50
CA SER A 299 -11.89 19.45 -29.23
C SER A 299 -11.47 19.92 -30.60
N ILE A 300 -12.26 19.54 -31.60
CA ILE A 300 -11.97 19.72 -33.01
C ILE A 300 -13.19 20.38 -33.65
N VAL A 301 -12.98 21.32 -34.57
CA VAL A 301 -14.06 21.89 -35.39
C VAL A 301 -13.73 21.64 -36.85
N LEU A 302 -14.62 20.90 -37.51
CA LEU A 302 -14.56 20.67 -38.95
C LEU A 302 -15.44 21.68 -39.66
N ILE A 303 -14.99 22.21 -40.79
CA ILE A 303 -15.77 23.13 -41.62
C ILE A 303 -15.90 22.50 -43.00
N TYR A 304 -17.12 22.26 -43.48
CA TYR A 304 -17.38 21.82 -44.84
C TYR A 304 -17.99 22.95 -45.66
N GLY A 305 -17.40 23.25 -46.82
CA GLY A 305 -18.04 24.11 -47.80
C GLY A 305 -19.28 23.46 -48.41
N ILE A 306 -20.29 24.25 -48.72
CA ILE A 306 -21.48 23.82 -49.43
C ILE A 306 -21.29 24.12 -50.92
N SER A 307 -21.57 23.15 -51.79
CA SER A 307 -21.46 23.33 -53.23
C SER A 307 -22.45 24.39 -53.73
N ARG A 308 -21.96 25.43 -54.42
CA ARG A 308 -22.80 26.50 -54.99
C ARG A 308 -23.87 26.01 -55.97
N PHE A 309 -23.70 24.80 -56.50
CA PHE A 309 -24.59 24.20 -57.47
C PHE A 309 -25.71 23.35 -56.85
N ARG A 310 -25.87 23.39 -55.52
CA ARG A 310 -26.79 22.53 -54.77
C ARG A 310 -27.40 23.24 -53.57
N ALA A 311 -28.68 23.00 -53.33
CA ALA A 311 -29.31 23.32 -52.04
C ALA A 311 -28.84 22.33 -50.95
N LEU A 312 -28.73 22.81 -49.71
CA LEU A 312 -28.40 22.00 -48.53
C LEU A 312 -29.64 21.26 -47.99
N ASP A 313 -30.14 20.31 -48.76
CA ASP A 313 -31.24 19.43 -48.36
C ASP A 313 -30.86 18.44 -47.24
N ASP A 314 -31.85 17.71 -46.73
CA ASP A 314 -31.66 16.73 -45.65
C ASP A 314 -30.70 15.59 -46.05
N LEU A 315 -30.73 15.16 -47.32
CA LEU A 315 -29.84 14.11 -47.83
C LEU A 315 -28.37 14.59 -47.91
N TYR A 316 -28.15 15.87 -48.16
CA TYR A 316 -26.83 16.48 -48.17
C TYR A 316 -26.30 16.66 -46.74
N MET A 317 -27.16 17.06 -45.80
CA MET A 317 -26.80 17.09 -44.38
C MET A 317 -26.49 15.69 -43.83
N GLU A 318 -27.26 14.67 -44.22
CA GLU A 318 -26.99 13.27 -43.85
C GLU A 318 -25.61 12.82 -44.37
N PHE A 319 -25.29 13.16 -45.62
CA PHE A 319 -23.96 12.90 -46.17
C PHE A 319 -22.84 13.59 -45.37
N PHE A 320 -23.00 14.85 -44.98
CA PHE A 320 -22.00 15.53 -44.12
C PHE A 320 -21.85 14.86 -42.76
N ASN A 321 -22.94 14.41 -42.13
CA ASN A 321 -22.88 13.65 -40.89
C ASN A 321 -22.11 12.33 -41.06
N LEU A 322 -22.36 11.59 -42.15
CA LEU A 322 -21.64 10.34 -42.44
C LEU A 322 -20.15 10.57 -42.64
N VAL A 323 -19.77 11.62 -43.38
CA VAL A 323 -18.35 11.99 -43.56
C VAL A 323 -17.71 12.43 -42.23
N THR A 324 -18.43 13.21 -41.42
CA THR A 324 -17.98 13.62 -40.08
C THR A 324 -17.69 12.41 -39.20
N ASN A 325 -18.58 11.41 -39.22
CA ASN A 325 -18.40 10.18 -38.44
C ASN A 325 -17.19 9.37 -38.92
N GLN A 326 -16.97 9.26 -40.23
CA GLN A 326 -15.76 8.59 -40.75
C GLN A 326 -14.48 9.33 -40.35
N ILE A 327 -14.49 10.67 -40.42
CA ILE A 327 -13.36 11.49 -39.98
C ILE A 327 -13.11 11.34 -38.49
N TYR A 328 -14.16 11.30 -37.65
CA TYR A 328 -14.04 11.04 -36.23
C TYR A 328 -13.29 9.73 -35.95
N VAL A 329 -13.69 8.64 -36.63
CA VAL A 329 -13.03 7.32 -36.49
C VAL A 329 -11.55 7.40 -36.86
N LEU A 330 -11.21 8.06 -37.96
CA LEU A 330 -9.81 8.21 -38.41
C LEU A 330 -8.96 9.04 -37.43
N LEU A 331 -9.51 10.14 -36.91
CA LEU A 331 -8.83 10.98 -35.92
C LEU A 331 -8.65 10.26 -34.59
N GLN A 332 -9.67 9.53 -34.13
CA GLN A 332 -9.59 8.72 -32.91
C GLN A 332 -8.53 7.62 -33.06
N HIS A 333 -8.48 6.93 -34.20
CA HIS A 333 -7.45 5.94 -34.48
C HIS A 333 -6.05 6.57 -34.49
N GLY A 334 -5.86 7.70 -35.17
CA GLY A 334 -4.58 8.40 -35.21
C GLY A 334 -4.09 8.83 -33.83
N LYS A 335 -4.99 9.23 -32.94
CA LYS A 335 -4.66 9.55 -31.56
C LYS A 335 -4.27 8.30 -30.75
N SER A 336 -5.01 7.21 -30.90
CA SER A 336 -4.71 5.94 -30.21
C SER A 336 -3.32 5.41 -30.55
N VAL A 337 -2.94 5.45 -31.83
CA VAL A 337 -1.61 4.99 -32.29
C VAL A 337 -0.48 5.88 -31.74
N GLU A 338 -0.71 7.19 -31.68
CA GLU A 338 0.26 8.14 -31.12
C GLU A 338 0.48 7.90 -29.61
N ASP A 339 -0.60 7.65 -28.85
CA ASP A 339 -0.53 7.39 -27.42
C ASP A 339 0.18 6.06 -27.11
N GLU A 340 -0.06 5.00 -27.89
CA GLU A 340 0.63 3.72 -27.77
C GLU A 340 2.15 3.86 -28.01
N LYS A 341 2.54 4.62 -29.04
CA LYS A 341 3.95 4.92 -29.32
C LYS A 341 4.61 5.69 -28.18
N ASN A 342 3.92 6.70 -27.64
CA ASN A 342 4.42 7.49 -26.52
C ASN A 342 4.59 6.66 -25.25
N GLN A 343 3.62 5.79 -24.92
CA GLN A 343 3.72 4.87 -23.77
C GLN A 343 4.90 3.90 -23.92
N THR A 344 5.05 3.31 -25.10
CA THR A 344 6.16 2.39 -25.39
C THR A 344 7.51 3.08 -25.21
N LYS A 345 7.63 4.33 -25.67
CA LYS A 345 8.83 5.14 -25.50
C LYS A 345 9.12 5.45 -24.03
N ILE A 346 8.11 5.88 -23.27
CA ILE A 346 8.27 6.16 -21.83
C ILE A 346 8.72 4.89 -21.08
N LEU A 347 8.12 3.74 -21.38
CA LEU A 347 8.50 2.45 -20.78
C LEU A 347 9.94 2.07 -21.14
N ALA A 348 10.36 2.27 -22.39
CA ALA A 348 11.73 2.02 -22.82
C ALA A 348 12.74 2.94 -22.11
N ASP A 349 12.44 4.23 -22.00
CA ASP A 349 13.28 5.21 -21.30
C ASP A 349 13.38 4.90 -19.80
N MET A 350 12.27 4.53 -19.15
CA MET A 350 12.27 4.10 -17.75
C MET A 350 13.12 2.83 -17.56
N ASN A 351 13.00 1.86 -18.47
CA ASN A 351 13.79 0.63 -18.38
C ASN A 351 15.29 0.92 -18.54
N TYR A 352 15.65 1.77 -19.52
CA TYR A 352 17.03 2.22 -19.72
C TYR A 352 17.60 2.93 -18.48
N GLN A 353 16.84 3.86 -17.88
CA GLN A 353 17.25 4.55 -16.65
C GLN A 353 17.45 3.58 -15.48
N LYS A 354 16.54 2.61 -15.32
CA LYS A 354 16.63 1.58 -14.30
C LYS A 354 17.91 0.74 -14.45
N ILE A 355 18.25 0.34 -15.68
CA ILE A 355 19.47 -0.43 -15.97
C ILE A 355 20.73 0.39 -15.63
N MET A 356 20.80 1.64 -16.11
CA MET A 356 21.96 2.51 -15.85
C MET A 356 22.17 2.78 -14.35
N PHE A 357 21.07 2.93 -13.62
CA PHE A 357 21.11 3.07 -12.17
C PHE A 357 21.75 1.86 -11.47
N PHE A 358 21.33 0.63 -11.82
CA PHE A 358 21.88 -0.58 -11.21
C PHE A 358 23.35 -0.81 -11.57
N GLN A 359 23.75 -0.53 -12.81
CA GLN A 359 25.15 -0.65 -13.23
C GLN A 359 26.05 0.39 -12.51
N GLY A 360 25.60 1.65 -12.43
CA GLY A 360 26.30 2.73 -11.74
C GLY A 360 26.48 2.45 -10.24
N ILE A 361 25.39 2.14 -9.53
CA ILE A 361 25.42 1.86 -8.08
C ILE A 361 26.35 0.70 -7.77
N SER A 362 26.32 -0.35 -8.57
CA SER A 362 27.14 -1.53 -8.28
C SER A 362 28.64 -1.22 -8.35
N HIS A 363 29.07 -0.38 -9.30
CA HIS A 363 30.44 0.08 -9.38
C HIS A 363 30.81 0.99 -8.20
N GLU A 364 29.92 1.92 -7.84
CA GLU A 364 30.09 2.81 -6.69
C GLU A 364 30.11 2.06 -5.35
N LEU A 365 29.44 0.92 -5.22
CA LEU A 365 29.46 0.08 -4.01
C LEU A 365 30.66 -0.87 -3.97
N LYS A 366 31.10 -1.42 -5.11
CA LYS A 366 32.26 -2.33 -5.17
C LYS A 366 33.56 -1.66 -4.75
N THR A 367 33.76 -0.42 -5.18
CA THR A 367 35.01 0.33 -4.93
C THR A 367 35.32 0.53 -3.43
N PRO A 368 34.42 1.13 -2.62
CA PRO A 368 34.66 1.29 -1.19
C PRO A 368 34.71 -0.05 -0.46
N LEU A 369 33.95 -1.05 -0.91
CA LEU A 369 33.97 -2.38 -0.32
C LEU A 369 35.31 -3.09 -0.52
N ALA A 370 35.90 -3.01 -1.71
CA ALA A 370 37.23 -3.55 -1.99
C ALA A 370 38.32 -2.87 -1.12
N LEU A 371 38.19 -1.55 -0.92
CA LEU A 371 39.06 -0.77 -0.04
C LEU A 371 38.86 -1.06 1.46
N MET A 372 37.73 -1.66 1.86
CA MET A 372 37.53 -2.16 3.23
C MET A 372 38.05 -3.59 3.39
N LEU A 373 37.78 -4.45 2.42
CA LEU A 373 38.12 -5.88 2.47
C LEU A 373 39.63 -6.13 2.45
N SER A 374 40.38 -5.45 1.57
CA SER A 374 41.83 -5.69 1.44
C SER A 374 42.62 -5.34 2.71
N PRO A 375 42.42 -4.18 3.36
CA PRO A 375 43.05 -3.90 4.65
C PRO A 375 42.56 -4.83 5.77
N LEU A 376 41.27 -5.21 5.75
CA LEU A 376 40.71 -6.12 6.74
C LEU A 376 41.36 -7.50 6.69
N ASP A 377 41.58 -8.04 5.49
CA ASP A 377 42.35 -9.28 5.27
C ASP A 377 43.77 -9.17 5.86
N ALA A 378 44.45 -8.04 5.63
CA ALA A 378 45.78 -7.82 6.18
C ALA A 378 45.78 -7.77 7.72
N VAL A 379 44.79 -7.12 8.34
CA VAL A 379 44.67 -7.03 9.80
C VAL A 379 44.31 -8.38 10.42
N ILE A 380 43.39 -9.15 9.82
CA ILE A 380 43.04 -10.50 10.29
C ILE A 380 44.26 -11.42 10.29
N ASN A 381 45.08 -11.35 9.23
CA ASN A 381 46.29 -12.16 9.13
C ASN A 381 47.41 -11.70 10.11
N ALA A 382 47.42 -10.42 10.50
CA ALA A 382 48.42 -9.85 11.42
C ALA A 382 48.03 -9.96 12.91
N CYS A 383 46.74 -9.87 13.25
CA CYS A 383 46.23 -9.88 14.62
C CYS A 383 45.74 -11.27 15.04
N THR A 384 46.65 -12.19 15.35
CA THR A 384 46.30 -13.53 15.86
C THR A 384 46.20 -13.60 17.40
N GLN A 385 46.70 -12.60 18.12
CA GLN A 385 46.93 -12.68 19.58
C GLN A 385 45.82 -12.08 20.47
N GLU A 386 44.85 -11.34 19.91
CA GLU A 386 43.70 -10.82 20.68
C GLU A 386 42.38 -11.50 20.26
N PRO A 387 41.83 -12.41 21.09
CA PRO A 387 40.62 -13.17 20.75
C PRO A 387 39.39 -12.30 20.53
N LEU A 388 39.25 -11.23 21.32
CA LEU A 388 38.11 -10.31 21.25
C LEU A 388 38.14 -9.50 19.95
N LEU A 389 39.29 -8.91 19.60
CA LEU A 389 39.46 -8.15 18.36
C LEU A 389 39.28 -9.04 17.13
N MET A 390 39.85 -10.25 17.13
CA MET A 390 39.65 -11.23 16.06
C MET A 390 38.16 -11.54 15.83
N SER A 391 37.37 -11.63 16.91
CA SER A 391 35.93 -11.88 16.80
C SER A 391 35.17 -10.74 16.10
N TYR A 392 35.55 -9.48 16.36
CA TYR A 392 35.00 -8.31 15.67
C TYR A 392 35.42 -8.27 14.20
N LEU A 393 36.70 -8.49 13.91
CA LEU A 393 37.22 -8.48 12.53
C LEU A 393 36.55 -9.56 11.68
N GLN A 394 36.34 -10.76 12.23
CA GLN A 394 35.62 -11.83 11.54
C GLN A 394 34.14 -11.48 11.26
N ILE A 395 33.46 -10.76 12.15
CA ILE A 395 32.09 -10.28 11.90
C ILE A 395 32.10 -9.28 10.75
N ILE A 396 33.01 -8.29 10.76
CA ILE A 396 33.13 -7.29 9.70
C ILE A 396 33.42 -7.98 8.36
N TYR A 397 34.32 -8.96 8.36
CA TYR A 397 34.73 -9.70 7.17
C TYR A 397 33.55 -10.44 6.52
N ARG A 398 32.82 -11.24 7.29
CA ARG A 398 31.65 -11.98 6.80
C ARG A 398 30.58 -11.05 6.25
N ASN A 399 30.30 -9.93 6.92
CA ASN A 399 29.29 -8.98 6.48
C ASN A 399 29.71 -8.26 5.19
N ALA A 400 30.99 -7.89 5.06
CA ALA A 400 31.51 -7.30 3.84
C ALA A 400 31.47 -8.28 2.65
N HIS A 401 31.82 -9.55 2.85
CA HIS A 401 31.68 -10.61 1.84
C HIS A 401 30.23 -10.84 1.43
N ARG A 402 29.30 -10.82 2.39
CA ARG A 402 27.87 -10.91 2.10
C ARG A 402 27.37 -9.74 1.24
N ILE A 403 27.79 -8.51 1.54
CA ILE A 403 27.47 -7.35 0.70
C ILE A 403 28.03 -7.54 -0.71
N LEU A 404 29.28 -8.00 -0.84
CA LEU A 404 29.91 -8.26 -2.13
C LEU A 404 29.12 -9.28 -2.96
N LYS A 405 28.70 -10.38 -2.33
CA LYS A 405 27.85 -11.41 -2.95
C LYS A 405 26.52 -10.83 -3.45
N LEU A 406 25.89 -9.96 -2.67
CA LEU A 406 24.63 -9.32 -3.05
C LEU A 406 24.78 -8.37 -4.24
N ILE A 407 25.85 -7.57 -4.25
CA ILE A 407 26.16 -6.70 -5.39
C ILE A 407 26.44 -7.54 -6.64
N ASN A 408 27.20 -8.63 -6.52
CA ASN A 408 27.48 -9.54 -7.63
C ASN A 408 26.18 -10.19 -8.16
N ALA A 409 25.29 -10.65 -7.29
CA ALA A 409 24.01 -11.22 -7.69
C ALA A 409 23.09 -10.19 -8.38
N LEU A 410 23.04 -8.95 -7.87
CA LEU A 410 22.30 -7.84 -8.49
C LEU A 410 22.85 -7.48 -9.87
N LEU A 411 24.17 -7.45 -10.03
CA LEU A 411 24.83 -7.18 -11.31
C LEU A 411 24.59 -8.30 -12.32
N GLN A 412 24.77 -9.56 -11.92
CA GLN A 412 24.51 -10.70 -12.80
C GLN A 412 23.06 -10.66 -13.28
N PHE A 413 22.13 -10.37 -12.36
CA PHE A 413 20.73 -10.21 -12.68
C PHE A 413 20.48 -9.05 -13.68
N SER A 414 21.04 -7.87 -13.43
CA SER A 414 20.94 -6.72 -14.34
C SER A 414 21.54 -7.00 -15.72
N ASN A 415 22.61 -7.80 -15.79
CA ASN A 415 23.25 -8.17 -17.05
C ASN A 415 22.42 -9.20 -17.84
N ILE A 416 21.64 -10.04 -17.15
CA ILE A 416 20.70 -10.96 -17.79
C ILE A 416 19.54 -10.18 -18.42
N GLU A 417 18.91 -9.25 -17.70
CA GLU A 417 17.81 -8.43 -18.24
C GLU A 417 18.18 -7.61 -19.47
N THR A 418 19.46 -7.23 -19.57
CA THR A 418 19.98 -6.42 -20.67
C THR A 418 20.50 -7.24 -21.84
N ASN A 419 20.41 -8.58 -21.79
CA ASN A 419 21.07 -9.50 -22.72
C ASN A 419 22.58 -9.25 -22.86
N GLN A 420 23.21 -8.63 -21.85
CA GLN A 420 24.65 -8.38 -21.83
C GLN A 420 25.44 -9.57 -21.27
N LEU A 421 24.80 -10.43 -20.47
CA LEU A 421 25.41 -11.66 -19.97
C LEU A 421 25.54 -12.67 -21.12
N LYS A 422 26.74 -12.77 -21.70
CA LYS A 422 27.08 -13.77 -22.71
C LYS A 422 27.59 -15.03 -22.01
N ALA A 423 26.80 -16.11 -22.04
CA ALA A 423 27.24 -17.40 -21.55
C ALA A 423 28.35 -17.99 -22.44
N HIS A 424 29.27 -18.71 -21.80
CA HIS A 424 30.40 -19.38 -22.45
C HIS A 424 30.30 -20.89 -22.24
N TYR A 425 29.63 -21.55 -23.19
CA TYR A 425 29.35 -22.97 -23.09
C TYR A 425 30.56 -23.81 -23.50
N ARG A 426 30.96 -24.72 -22.61
CA ARG A 426 32.03 -25.69 -22.86
C ARG A 426 31.57 -27.10 -22.55
N GLU A 427 32.09 -28.04 -23.33
CA GLU A 427 31.95 -29.47 -23.05
C GLU A 427 32.42 -29.75 -21.62
N THR A 428 31.53 -30.30 -20.80
CA THR A 428 31.78 -30.48 -19.36
C THR A 428 31.35 -31.88 -18.92
N ASN A 429 32.20 -32.56 -18.15
CA ASN A 429 31.77 -33.76 -17.42
C ASN A 429 30.91 -33.32 -16.23
N ILE A 430 29.58 -33.24 -16.44
CA ILE A 430 28.64 -32.74 -15.44
C ILE A 430 28.62 -33.61 -14.17
N ALA A 431 28.82 -34.93 -14.28
CA ALA A 431 28.86 -35.82 -13.12
C ALA A 431 30.08 -35.53 -12.24
N GLU A 432 31.27 -35.49 -12.83
CA GLU A 432 32.51 -35.14 -12.11
C GLU A 432 32.42 -33.74 -11.48
N PHE A 433 31.97 -32.75 -12.25
CA PHE A 433 31.90 -31.37 -11.77
C PHE A 433 30.85 -31.18 -10.67
N THR A 434 29.67 -31.79 -10.79
CA THR A 434 28.64 -31.73 -9.74
C THR A 434 29.13 -32.43 -8.46
N HIS A 435 29.86 -33.53 -8.58
CA HIS A 435 30.44 -34.22 -7.43
C HIS A 435 31.50 -33.37 -6.72
N GLU A 436 32.33 -32.64 -7.45
CA GLU A 436 33.27 -31.66 -6.88
C GLU A 436 32.53 -30.59 -6.08
N LEU A 437 31.55 -29.92 -6.70
CA LEU A 437 30.79 -28.82 -6.09
C LEU A 437 29.98 -29.27 -4.87
N ALA A 438 29.31 -30.42 -4.95
CA ALA A 438 28.56 -30.98 -3.82
C ALA A 438 29.50 -31.38 -2.67
N SER A 439 30.71 -31.87 -2.98
CA SER A 439 31.67 -32.30 -1.95
C SER A 439 32.14 -31.17 -1.04
N ASP A 440 32.11 -29.91 -1.48
CA ASP A 440 32.49 -28.76 -0.66
C ASP A 440 31.63 -28.60 0.60
N PHE A 441 30.39 -29.08 0.57
CA PHE A 441 29.47 -29.02 1.71
C PHE A 441 29.60 -30.19 2.69
N LYS A 442 30.46 -31.19 2.43
CA LYS A 442 30.62 -32.36 3.32
C LYS A 442 31.08 -32.00 4.73
N SER A 443 32.06 -31.09 4.83
CA SER A 443 32.59 -30.63 6.11
C SER A 443 31.49 -29.97 6.95
N MET A 444 30.66 -29.17 6.29
CA MET A 444 29.52 -28.48 6.86
C MET A 444 28.45 -29.43 7.38
N ALA A 445 28.02 -30.39 6.55
CA ALA A 445 27.04 -31.40 6.96
C ALA A 445 27.48 -32.15 8.22
N LYS A 446 28.76 -32.54 8.28
CA LYS A 446 29.34 -33.25 9.42
C LYS A 446 29.28 -32.41 10.70
N THR A 447 29.63 -31.12 10.64
CA THR A 447 29.58 -30.23 11.81
C THR A 447 28.16 -29.94 12.28
N LEU A 448 27.21 -29.91 11.35
CA LEU A 448 25.79 -29.67 11.63
C LEU A 448 25.03 -30.93 12.03
N GLY A 449 25.66 -32.12 11.98
CA GLY A 449 25.00 -33.39 12.29
C GLY A 449 23.94 -33.81 11.29
N LEU A 450 24.04 -33.38 10.03
CA LEU A 450 23.10 -33.72 8.96
C LEU A 450 23.60 -34.93 8.16
N ASN A 451 22.68 -35.83 7.78
CA ASN A 451 22.97 -36.89 6.83
C ASN A 451 23.07 -36.29 5.42
N TYR A 452 24.28 -36.19 4.88
CA TYR A 452 24.49 -35.63 3.55
C TYR A 452 24.81 -36.73 2.54
N ASN A 453 23.85 -37.00 1.65
CA ASN A 453 23.96 -38.03 0.63
C ASN A 453 24.26 -37.39 -0.73
N ILE A 454 25.35 -37.84 -1.37
CA ILE A 454 25.71 -37.44 -2.73
C ILE A 454 25.51 -38.68 -3.60
N ASP A 455 24.39 -38.72 -4.31
CA ASP A 455 24.00 -39.80 -5.20
C ASP A 455 24.25 -39.37 -6.65
N ILE A 456 25.53 -39.33 -7.01
CA ILE A 456 26.00 -38.95 -8.34
C ILE A 456 26.62 -40.19 -9.00
N PRO A 457 26.17 -40.57 -10.19
CA PRO A 457 26.66 -41.75 -10.89
C PRO A 457 28.12 -41.59 -11.31
N ASN A 458 28.79 -42.71 -11.59
CA ASN A 458 30.18 -42.70 -12.04
C ASN A 458 30.31 -41.84 -13.32
N PRO A 459 31.27 -40.90 -13.40
CA PRO A 459 31.41 -39.99 -14.54
C PRO A 459 31.56 -40.69 -15.90
N ASP A 460 32.27 -41.82 -15.95
CA ASP A 460 32.51 -42.55 -17.20
C ASP A 460 31.25 -43.29 -17.66
N GLU A 461 30.58 -43.98 -16.74
CA GLU A 461 29.32 -44.68 -17.01
C GLU A 461 28.18 -43.72 -17.34
N PHE A 462 28.11 -42.58 -16.65
CA PHE A 462 27.10 -41.55 -16.89
C PHE A 462 27.32 -40.85 -18.23
N GLY A 463 28.58 -40.57 -18.61
CA GLY A 463 28.93 -40.04 -19.92
C GLY A 463 28.53 -40.98 -21.05
N LEU A 464 28.78 -42.29 -20.90
CA LEU A 464 28.32 -43.31 -21.84
C LEU A 464 26.79 -43.39 -21.89
N ALA A 465 26.14 -43.35 -20.73
CA ALA A 465 24.69 -43.39 -20.62
C ALA A 465 24.05 -42.13 -21.21
N LEU A 466 24.69 -40.96 -21.18
CA LEU A 466 24.18 -39.73 -21.81
C LEU A 466 23.93 -39.93 -23.31
N GLY A 467 24.89 -40.55 -24.00
CA GLY A 467 24.89 -40.83 -25.44
C GLY A 467 25.41 -39.68 -26.32
N ASP A 468 25.56 -38.47 -25.75
CA ASP A 468 26.10 -37.27 -26.39
C ASP A 468 26.74 -36.36 -25.33
N LYS A 469 27.41 -35.28 -25.74
CA LYS A 469 28.10 -34.33 -24.87
C LYS A 469 27.13 -33.32 -24.25
N ILE A 470 27.45 -32.83 -23.05
CA ILE A 470 26.74 -31.71 -22.43
C ILE A 470 27.63 -30.47 -22.41
N TYR A 471 27.04 -29.33 -22.76
CA TYR A 471 27.70 -28.04 -22.85
C TYR A 471 27.14 -27.12 -21.78
N LEU A 472 28.00 -26.70 -20.86
CA LEU A 472 27.62 -25.86 -19.73
C LEU A 472 28.55 -24.66 -19.65
N ASP A 473 28.02 -23.53 -19.20
CA ASP A 473 28.85 -22.51 -18.60
C ASP A 473 29.11 -22.94 -17.15
N ARG A 474 30.37 -23.26 -16.84
CA ARG A 474 30.71 -23.83 -15.52
C ARG A 474 30.51 -22.82 -14.38
N ASP A 475 30.66 -21.52 -14.63
CA ASP A 475 30.54 -20.51 -13.57
C ASP A 475 29.06 -20.27 -13.23
N LEU A 476 28.20 -20.27 -14.26
CA LEU A 476 26.74 -20.20 -14.08
C LEU A 476 26.21 -21.49 -13.42
N TYR A 477 26.68 -22.66 -13.86
CA TYR A 477 26.31 -23.95 -13.26
C TYR A 477 26.76 -24.07 -11.80
N GLU A 478 27.98 -23.62 -11.50
CA GLU A 478 28.49 -23.51 -10.12
C GLU A 478 27.56 -22.68 -9.25
N THR A 479 27.14 -21.51 -9.75
CA THR A 479 26.22 -20.62 -9.04
C THR A 479 24.87 -21.29 -8.77
N ILE A 480 24.36 -22.10 -9.71
CA ILE A 480 23.12 -22.87 -9.52
C ILE A 480 23.27 -23.86 -8.36
N VAL A 481 24.32 -24.70 -8.39
CA VAL A 481 24.55 -25.74 -7.37
C VAL A 481 24.74 -25.10 -5.98
N PHE A 482 25.56 -24.06 -5.86
CA PHE A 482 25.80 -23.41 -4.58
C PHE A 482 24.56 -22.74 -4.00
N ASN A 483 23.71 -22.11 -4.82
CA ASN A 483 22.45 -21.51 -4.34
C ASN A 483 21.49 -22.57 -3.80
N LEU A 484 21.30 -23.68 -4.52
CA LEU A 484 20.39 -24.74 -4.12
C LEU A 484 20.88 -25.48 -2.87
N CYS A 485 22.16 -25.85 -2.83
CA CYS A 485 22.76 -26.50 -1.67
C CYS A 485 22.73 -25.58 -0.43
N SER A 486 23.14 -24.31 -0.58
CA SER A 486 23.12 -23.35 0.54
C SER A 486 21.69 -23.16 1.09
N ASN A 487 20.67 -23.11 0.22
CA ASN A 487 19.28 -23.08 0.65
C ASN A 487 18.87 -24.37 1.41
N ALA A 488 19.23 -25.55 0.92
CA ALA A 488 18.95 -26.81 1.62
C ALA A 488 19.56 -26.83 3.04
N PHE A 489 20.83 -26.41 3.19
CA PHE A 489 21.50 -26.31 4.49
C PHE A 489 20.88 -25.26 5.40
N LYS A 490 20.39 -24.16 4.83
CA LYS A 490 19.74 -23.09 5.59
C LYS A 490 18.40 -23.54 6.17
N HIS A 491 17.64 -24.35 5.43
CA HIS A 491 16.26 -24.70 5.76
C HIS A 491 16.10 -26.06 6.45
N THR A 492 17.21 -26.80 6.66
CA THR A 492 17.22 -28.11 7.32
C THR A 492 17.96 -28.08 8.65
N TRP A 493 17.26 -28.33 9.75
CA TRP A 493 17.88 -28.39 11.08
C TRP A 493 18.51 -29.74 11.39
N ASN A 494 17.68 -30.78 11.28
CA ASN A 494 17.99 -32.19 11.52
C ASN A 494 17.43 -33.00 10.33
N GLY A 495 18.02 -34.16 10.07
CA GLY A 495 17.58 -35.03 8.98
C GLY A 495 18.64 -35.13 7.88
N GLN A 496 18.19 -35.11 6.61
CA GLN A 496 19.06 -35.38 5.48
C GLN A 496 18.94 -34.36 4.34
N ILE A 497 20.05 -34.15 3.65
CA ILE A 497 20.12 -33.41 2.39
C ILE A 497 20.70 -34.37 1.36
N THR A 498 20.04 -34.48 0.20
CA THR A 498 20.44 -35.37 -0.89
C THR A 498 20.65 -34.55 -2.15
N VAL A 499 21.83 -34.69 -2.76
CA VAL A 499 22.14 -34.16 -4.10
C VAL A 499 22.22 -35.34 -5.05
N ARG A 500 21.36 -35.37 -6.08
CA ARG A 500 21.35 -36.43 -7.09
C ARG A 500 21.53 -35.88 -8.50
N LEU A 501 22.10 -36.71 -9.34
CA LEU A 501 22.20 -36.44 -10.77
C LEU A 501 21.76 -37.67 -11.55
N TYR A 502 20.74 -37.54 -12.39
CA TYR A 502 20.21 -38.65 -13.19
C TYR A 502 19.72 -38.19 -14.56
N LEU A 503 19.40 -39.15 -15.42
CA LEU A 503 18.82 -38.90 -16.74
C LEU A 503 17.31 -39.11 -16.65
N ASP A 504 16.53 -38.18 -17.22
CA ASP A 504 15.08 -38.26 -17.29
C ASP A 504 14.59 -37.92 -18.71
N TYR A 505 13.37 -38.33 -19.04
CA TYR A 505 12.75 -38.10 -20.34
C TYR A 505 11.55 -37.17 -20.21
N ILE A 506 11.60 -36.03 -20.90
CA ILE A 506 10.46 -35.12 -21.01
C ILE A 506 9.63 -35.54 -22.24
N ASN A 507 8.31 -35.72 -22.03
CA ASN A 507 7.33 -36.10 -23.05
C ASN A 507 7.71 -37.36 -23.87
N GLU A 508 8.35 -38.34 -23.22
CA GLU A 508 8.77 -39.62 -23.80
C GLU A 508 9.72 -39.54 -25.01
N LYS A 509 10.27 -38.36 -25.34
CA LYS A 509 11.06 -38.15 -26.57
C LYS A 509 12.39 -37.43 -26.38
N LYS A 510 12.51 -36.54 -25.38
CA LYS A 510 13.73 -35.73 -25.19
C LYS A 510 14.41 -36.09 -23.87
N LYS A 511 15.61 -36.62 -23.98
CA LYS A 511 16.46 -37.00 -22.85
C LYS A 511 17.17 -35.76 -22.29
N MET A 512 17.12 -35.59 -20.99
CA MET A 512 17.66 -34.43 -20.28
C MET A 512 18.45 -34.90 -19.05
N VAL A 513 19.43 -34.10 -18.62
CA VAL A 513 20.12 -34.31 -17.34
C VAL A 513 19.36 -33.59 -16.25
N VAL A 514 19.08 -34.27 -15.13
CA VAL A 514 18.37 -33.72 -13.98
C VAL A 514 19.30 -33.64 -12.78
N LEU A 515 19.56 -32.42 -12.32
CA LEU A 515 20.14 -32.13 -11.01
C LEU A 515 19.00 -32.00 -10.00
N GLU A 516 18.98 -32.89 -9.01
CA GLU A 516 18.00 -32.87 -7.93
C GLU A 516 18.68 -32.50 -6.61
N VAL A 517 18.19 -31.46 -5.94
CA VAL A 517 18.58 -31.11 -4.57
C VAL A 517 17.36 -31.24 -3.69
N SER A 518 17.40 -32.20 -2.78
CA SER A 518 16.31 -32.49 -1.85
C SER A 518 16.74 -32.34 -0.41
N ASP A 519 15.87 -31.77 0.41
CA ASP A 519 16.08 -31.60 1.84
C ASP A 519 14.86 -32.07 2.64
N THR A 520 15.06 -32.42 3.91
CA THR A 520 13.99 -32.77 4.85
C THR A 520 13.69 -31.62 5.82
N GLY A 521 13.84 -30.38 5.35
CA GLY A 521 13.67 -29.17 6.13
C GLY A 521 12.21 -28.76 6.34
N VAL A 522 12.00 -27.47 6.60
CA VAL A 522 10.67 -26.91 6.92
C VAL A 522 9.64 -26.98 5.80
N GLY A 523 10.07 -27.19 4.55
CA GLY A 523 9.18 -27.13 3.39
C GLY A 523 8.65 -25.71 3.11
N ILE A 524 7.87 -25.59 2.04
CA ILE A 524 7.29 -24.36 1.50
C ILE A 524 5.78 -24.58 1.35
N SER A 525 4.98 -23.58 1.72
CA SER A 525 3.52 -23.65 1.61
C SER A 525 3.06 -23.64 0.15
N GLU A 526 1.91 -24.27 -0.14
CA GLU A 526 1.34 -24.30 -1.50
C GLU A 526 1.00 -22.89 -2.03
N SER A 527 0.62 -21.96 -1.15
CA SER A 527 0.35 -20.56 -1.50
C SER A 527 1.61 -19.79 -1.92
N ASP A 528 2.78 -20.18 -1.40
CA ASP A 528 4.03 -19.46 -1.67
C ASP A 528 4.80 -20.02 -2.88
N LEU A 529 4.58 -21.30 -3.24
CA LEU A 529 5.26 -21.97 -4.36
C LEU A 529 5.25 -21.19 -5.69
N PRO A 530 4.15 -20.55 -6.13
CA PRO A 530 4.14 -19.78 -7.38
C PRO A 530 5.09 -18.57 -7.35
N ASN A 531 5.40 -18.07 -6.16
CA ASN A 531 6.06 -16.79 -5.95
C ASN A 531 7.55 -16.93 -5.61
N ILE A 532 8.07 -18.13 -5.28
CA ILE A 532 9.46 -18.31 -4.81
C ILE A 532 10.54 -17.91 -5.81
N PHE A 533 10.18 -17.82 -7.09
CA PHE A 533 11.06 -17.37 -8.17
C PHE A 533 10.92 -15.87 -8.48
N LEU A 534 10.03 -15.15 -7.79
CA LEU A 534 9.92 -13.71 -7.89
C LEU A 534 11.07 -13.03 -7.15
N ARG A 535 11.52 -11.90 -7.68
CA ARG A 535 12.64 -11.14 -7.14
C ARG A 535 12.25 -10.51 -5.82
N PHE A 536 13.17 -10.55 -4.85
CA PHE A 536 12.97 -10.01 -3.49
C PHE A 536 11.82 -10.68 -2.72
N TYR A 537 11.16 -11.68 -3.32
CA TYR A 537 10.12 -12.43 -2.65
C TYR A 537 10.75 -13.42 -1.68
N ARG A 538 10.12 -13.54 -0.51
CA ARG A 538 10.63 -14.34 0.60
C ARG A 538 9.44 -15.00 1.30
N VAL A 539 9.57 -16.30 1.54
CA VAL A 539 8.60 -17.08 2.30
C VAL A 539 8.78 -16.79 3.79
N GLU A 540 7.73 -16.32 4.46
CA GLU A 540 7.66 -16.15 5.91
C GLU A 540 7.41 -17.53 6.55
N SER A 541 8.46 -18.36 6.62
CA SER A 541 8.39 -19.71 7.20
C SER A 541 8.93 -19.73 8.63
N GLN A 542 8.05 -20.03 9.59
CA GLN A 542 8.43 -20.33 10.97
C GLN A 542 9.29 -21.60 10.97
N GLY A 543 10.55 -21.48 11.40
CA GLY A 543 11.43 -22.64 11.63
C GLY A 543 12.60 -22.83 10.67
N ALA A 544 13.00 -21.88 9.82
CA ALA A 544 14.30 -21.94 9.13
C ALA A 544 15.47 -21.58 10.07
N ARG A 545 16.74 -21.94 9.75
CA ARG A 545 17.91 -21.54 10.56
C ARG A 545 18.11 -20.03 10.64
N SER A 546 17.61 -19.30 9.65
CA SER A 546 17.54 -17.85 9.67
C SER A 546 16.46 -17.31 8.74
N HIS A 547 15.88 -16.17 9.11
CA HIS A 547 15.13 -15.29 8.22
C HIS A 547 16.09 -14.42 7.38
N GLU A 548 17.23 -14.95 6.91
CA GLU A 548 18.20 -14.19 6.13
C GLU A 548 18.26 -14.65 4.67
N GLY A 549 18.00 -13.74 3.74
CA GLY A 549 18.09 -13.99 2.30
C GLY A 549 17.53 -12.78 1.55
N THR A 550 18.09 -12.45 0.40
CA THR A 550 17.63 -11.28 -0.37
C THR A 550 16.47 -11.56 -1.30
N GLY A 551 16.03 -12.82 -1.41
CA GLY A 551 15.01 -13.23 -2.40
C GLY A 551 15.52 -13.13 -3.85
N ILE A 552 16.84 -13.03 -4.05
CA ILE A 552 17.46 -12.96 -5.39
C ILE A 552 17.93 -14.35 -5.85
N GLY A 553 18.40 -15.20 -4.93
CA GLY A 553 19.09 -16.46 -5.27
C GLY A 553 18.28 -17.40 -6.17
N LEU A 554 17.04 -17.75 -5.79
CA LEU A 554 16.21 -18.64 -6.60
C LEU A 554 15.75 -18.02 -7.92
N ALA A 555 15.45 -16.71 -7.93
CA ALA A 555 15.14 -15.98 -9.16
C ALA A 555 16.33 -16.03 -10.14
N LEU A 556 17.54 -15.79 -9.64
CA LEU A 556 18.79 -15.92 -10.42
C LEU A 556 18.97 -17.35 -10.93
N VAL A 557 18.79 -18.38 -10.08
CA VAL A 557 18.87 -19.79 -10.51
C VAL A 557 17.95 -20.08 -11.68
N LYS A 558 16.70 -19.62 -11.63
CA LYS A 558 15.73 -19.80 -12.72
C LYS A 558 16.20 -19.16 -14.03
N GLU A 559 16.71 -17.93 -13.98
CA GLU A 559 17.26 -17.25 -15.16
C GLU A 559 18.49 -17.97 -15.71
N LEU A 560 19.42 -18.40 -14.85
CA LEU A 560 20.63 -19.12 -15.26
C LEU A 560 20.32 -20.47 -15.91
N ILE A 561 19.30 -21.18 -15.43
CA ILE A 561 18.82 -22.42 -16.05
C ILE A 561 18.14 -22.13 -17.39
N THR A 562 17.37 -21.04 -17.47
CA THR A 562 16.72 -20.60 -18.72
C THR A 562 17.75 -20.26 -19.80
N LEU A 563 18.88 -19.65 -19.43
CA LEU A 563 20.00 -19.42 -20.36
C LEU A 563 20.57 -20.73 -20.92
N HIS A 564 20.65 -21.78 -20.10
CA HIS A 564 21.00 -23.14 -20.55
C HIS A 564 19.87 -23.84 -21.31
N SER A 565 18.78 -23.14 -21.66
CA SER A 565 17.57 -23.71 -22.27
C SER A 565 16.95 -24.85 -21.46
N GLY A 566 17.13 -24.82 -20.15
CA GLY A 566 16.60 -25.78 -19.20
C GLY A 566 15.33 -25.30 -18.49
N ASP A 567 14.81 -26.13 -17.60
CA ASP A 567 13.68 -25.81 -16.72
C ASP A 567 13.96 -26.21 -15.26
N ILE A 568 13.32 -25.51 -14.32
CA ILE A 568 13.37 -25.83 -12.89
C ILE A 568 11.97 -26.09 -12.35
N ILE A 569 11.83 -27.20 -11.64
CA ILE A 569 10.60 -27.59 -10.95
C ILE A 569 10.89 -27.71 -9.46
N VAL A 570 9.90 -27.33 -8.65
CA VAL A 570 9.94 -27.46 -7.20
C VAL A 570 8.75 -28.29 -6.73
N THR A 571 8.99 -29.20 -5.80
CA THR A 571 7.96 -29.90 -5.03
C THR A 571 8.29 -29.74 -3.56
N SER A 572 7.33 -29.29 -2.75
CA SER A 572 7.57 -29.03 -1.33
C SER A 572 6.31 -29.33 -0.53
N VAL A 573 6.50 -29.86 0.68
CA VAL A 573 5.42 -30.08 1.64
C VAL A 573 5.91 -29.59 3.00
N VAL A 574 5.08 -28.78 3.66
CA VAL A 574 5.39 -28.18 4.96
C VAL A 574 5.76 -29.28 5.98
N ASN A 575 6.89 -29.09 6.66
CA ASN A 575 7.51 -30.01 7.62
C ASN A 575 7.96 -31.38 7.08
N GLN A 576 7.93 -31.60 5.76
CA GLN A 576 8.50 -32.80 5.14
C GLN A 576 9.74 -32.48 4.29
N GLY A 577 9.87 -31.23 3.83
CA GLY A 577 11.03 -30.72 3.12
C GLY A 577 10.73 -30.25 1.69
N THR A 578 11.79 -29.93 0.96
CA THR A 578 11.71 -29.40 -0.41
C THR A 578 12.60 -30.17 -1.36
N THR A 579 12.15 -30.33 -2.60
CA THR A 579 12.94 -30.89 -3.69
C THR A 579 12.91 -29.94 -4.88
N PHE A 580 14.10 -29.49 -5.29
CA PHE A 580 14.31 -28.75 -6.53
C PHE A 580 14.88 -29.69 -7.59
N LYS A 581 14.31 -29.65 -8.80
CA LYS A 581 14.76 -30.42 -9.97
C LYS A 581 15.09 -29.47 -11.10
N CYS A 582 16.37 -29.38 -11.44
CA CYS A 582 16.88 -28.57 -12.55
C CYS A 582 17.20 -29.49 -13.73
N ARG A 583 16.58 -29.23 -14.87
CA ARG A 583 16.70 -30.03 -16.10
C ARG A 583 17.54 -29.29 -17.12
N PHE A 584 18.54 -29.98 -17.67
CA PHE A 584 19.45 -29.44 -18.66
C PHE A 584 19.38 -30.28 -19.95
N PRO A 585 19.20 -29.65 -21.12
CA PRO A 585 19.24 -30.34 -22.40
C PRO A 585 20.63 -30.88 -22.74
N ILE A 586 20.64 -32.06 -23.38
CA ILE A 586 21.84 -32.71 -23.90
C ILE A 586 22.17 -32.14 -25.29
N GLY A 587 23.44 -32.19 -25.69
CA GLY A 587 23.93 -31.69 -26.98
C GLY A 587 24.15 -30.17 -26.96
N PHE A 588 24.27 -29.58 -28.14
CA PHE A 588 24.49 -28.13 -28.30
C PHE A 588 23.51 -27.46 -29.27
N GLU A 589 22.60 -28.20 -29.91
CA GLU A 589 21.65 -27.67 -30.92
C GLU A 589 20.70 -26.59 -30.37
N HIS A 590 20.46 -26.60 -29.06
CA HIS A 590 19.62 -25.62 -28.38
C HIS A 590 20.37 -24.32 -28.03
N LEU A 591 21.70 -24.30 -28.20
CA LEU A 591 22.56 -23.17 -27.87
C LEU A 591 22.89 -22.36 -29.12
N LEU A 592 23.13 -21.07 -28.94
CA LEU A 592 23.62 -20.20 -30.00
C LEU A 592 25.06 -20.60 -30.37
N ILE A 593 25.31 -20.82 -31.66
CA ILE A 593 26.60 -21.31 -32.19
C ILE A 593 27.76 -20.41 -31.75
N ASP A 594 27.54 -19.09 -31.73
CA ASP A 594 28.54 -18.08 -31.37
C ASP A 594 28.98 -18.12 -29.88
N GLN A 595 28.28 -18.89 -29.04
CA GLN A 595 28.53 -19.00 -27.60
C GLN A 595 29.19 -20.32 -27.20
N ILE A 596 29.36 -21.27 -28.13
CA ILE A 596 29.93 -22.59 -27.87
C ILE A 596 31.45 -22.57 -28.14
N ARG A 597 32.25 -23.02 -27.17
CA ARG A 597 33.71 -23.12 -27.28
C ARG A 597 34.14 -24.56 -27.56
N PHE A 598 34.48 -24.86 -28.81
CA PHE A 598 35.00 -26.16 -29.25
C PHE A 598 36.55 -26.21 -29.11
N ASN A 599 37.08 -26.39 -27.88
CA ASN A 599 38.46 -26.76 -27.42
C ASN A 599 39.68 -26.62 -28.40
N LYS A 600 40.89 -26.14 -28.04
CA LYS A 600 41.83 -26.45 -26.93
C LYS A 600 42.94 -25.36 -26.93
N MET A 601 43.46 -24.96 -25.76
CA MET A 601 44.53 -23.96 -25.55
C MET A 601 44.26 -22.53 -26.03
N GLU A 602 43.55 -21.76 -25.22
CA GLU A 602 43.93 -20.37 -25.00
C GLU A 602 44.19 -20.18 -23.51
N ASN A 603 45.34 -19.58 -23.22
CA ASN A 603 45.82 -19.30 -21.88
C ASN A 603 44.71 -18.68 -21.02
N GLN A 604 44.68 -19.10 -19.75
CA GLN A 604 43.95 -18.48 -18.66
C GLN A 604 44.34 -16.99 -18.53
N ILE A 605 43.82 -16.13 -19.39
CA ILE A 605 43.91 -14.68 -19.26
C ILE A 605 42.55 -14.12 -19.67
N ASN A 606 41.56 -14.37 -18.81
CA ASN A 606 40.48 -13.44 -18.53
C ASN A 606 39.78 -13.86 -17.22
N HIS A 607 40.56 -14.14 -16.18
CA HIS A 607 40.13 -13.71 -14.86
C HIS A 607 40.40 -12.22 -14.82
N ASN A 608 39.44 -11.42 -15.28
CA ASN A 608 39.31 -10.09 -14.72
C ASN A 608 39.31 -10.29 -13.22
N ARG A 609 40.38 -9.78 -12.59
CA ARG A 609 40.69 -9.76 -11.16
C ARG A 609 39.43 -9.61 -10.30
N GLU A 610 38.71 -10.68 -10.05
CA GLU A 610 37.79 -10.75 -8.93
C GLU A 610 38.66 -11.14 -7.73
N LEU A 611 38.80 -10.19 -6.80
CA LEU A 611 39.59 -10.36 -5.57
C LEU A 611 39.11 -11.56 -4.73
N TYR A 612 37.92 -12.11 -5.01
CA TYR A 612 37.29 -13.22 -4.31
C TYR A 612 36.52 -14.11 -5.30
N THR A 613 36.63 -15.44 -5.17
CA THR A 613 35.85 -16.39 -6.00
C THR A 613 34.41 -16.50 -5.49
N ASN A 614 33.43 -16.60 -6.40
CA ASN A 614 32.02 -16.79 -6.01
C ASN A 614 31.84 -18.00 -5.07
N ARG A 615 32.50 -19.14 -5.37
CA ARG A 615 32.62 -20.31 -4.47
C ARG A 615 32.88 -19.95 -3.01
N GLN A 616 33.88 -19.12 -2.73
CA GLN A 616 34.26 -18.73 -1.37
C GLN A 616 33.14 -17.94 -0.66
N LEU A 617 32.47 -17.03 -1.37
CA LEU A 617 31.37 -16.23 -0.81
C LEU A 617 30.18 -17.08 -0.36
N TYR A 618 29.82 -18.15 -1.09
CA TYR A 618 28.73 -19.05 -0.71
C TYR A 618 29.09 -19.95 0.48
N LEU A 619 30.34 -20.44 0.54
CA LEU A 619 30.81 -21.30 1.63
C LEU A 619 30.97 -20.52 2.94
N GLU A 620 31.52 -19.31 2.89
CA GLU A 620 31.67 -18.43 4.06
C GLU A 620 30.33 -18.02 4.65
N GLU A 621 29.36 -17.66 3.81
CA GLU A 621 28.00 -17.38 4.28
C GLU A 621 27.40 -18.62 4.95
N SER A 622 27.54 -19.79 4.34
CA SER A 622 26.98 -21.01 4.92
C SER A 622 27.67 -21.36 6.26
N SER A 623 28.96 -21.06 6.40
CA SER A 623 29.78 -21.37 7.59
C SER A 623 29.27 -20.73 8.89
N GLN A 624 28.50 -19.64 8.78
CA GLN A 624 27.90 -18.98 9.94
C GLN A 624 26.95 -19.90 10.74
N TRP A 625 26.38 -20.92 10.08
CA TRP A 625 25.47 -21.87 10.73
C TRP A 625 26.19 -22.91 11.59
N MET A 626 27.51 -23.07 11.43
CA MET A 626 28.31 -24.08 12.14
C MET A 626 28.51 -23.77 13.63
N LYS A 627 28.49 -22.49 14.04
CA LYS A 627 28.85 -22.06 15.41
C LYS A 627 27.77 -22.38 16.46
N TYR A 628 26.59 -22.83 16.04
CA TYR A 628 25.45 -23.07 16.91
C TYR A 628 25.63 -24.26 17.88
N ASN A 629 26.51 -25.22 17.54
CA ASN A 629 26.72 -26.44 18.33
C ASN A 629 27.86 -26.37 19.36
N LYS A 630 28.61 -25.26 19.43
CA LYS A 630 29.76 -25.13 20.36
C LYS A 630 29.47 -24.32 21.64
N SER A 631 28.28 -23.73 21.77
CA SER A 631 27.95 -22.81 22.88
C SER A 631 27.26 -23.46 24.09
N GLU A 632 27.27 -24.79 24.22
CA GLU A 632 26.78 -25.47 25.44
C GLU A 632 27.79 -25.51 26.60
N THR A 633 29.04 -25.07 26.41
CA THR A 633 30.03 -24.97 27.50
C THR A 633 30.25 -23.52 27.92
N GLN A 634 29.71 -23.19 29.09
CA GLN A 634 30.04 -22.07 29.97
C GLN A 634 31.28 -21.25 29.55
N TYR A 635 31.07 -20.09 28.92
CA TYR A 635 32.09 -19.05 28.81
C TYR A 635 32.12 -18.22 30.10
N SER A 636 32.77 -18.74 31.13
CA SER A 636 33.28 -17.94 32.25
C SER A 636 34.56 -17.22 31.78
N ILE A 637 34.42 -16.04 31.18
CA ILE A 637 35.57 -15.19 30.87
C ILE A 637 35.92 -14.39 32.14
N ASN A 638 37.08 -14.69 32.72
CA ASN A 638 37.72 -13.91 33.78
C ASN A 638 38.08 -12.51 33.24
N ASN A 639 37.27 -11.50 33.55
CA ASN A 639 37.49 -10.10 33.20
C ASN A 639 38.33 -9.37 34.26
N ASN A 640 39.61 -9.70 34.41
CA ASN A 640 40.51 -9.01 35.36
C ASN A 640 41.58 -8.12 34.70
N GLU A 641 41.60 -7.94 33.37
CA GLU A 641 42.66 -7.15 32.72
C GLU A 641 42.11 -6.19 31.68
N LEU A 642 41.42 -5.12 32.10
CA LEU A 642 41.06 -3.98 31.22
C LEU A 642 40.82 -2.67 32.00
N ASP A 643 41.48 -2.51 33.15
CA ASP A 643 41.19 -1.43 34.11
C ASP A 643 41.80 -0.05 33.81
N ASN A 644 42.36 0.20 32.63
CA ASN A 644 42.95 1.50 32.32
C ASN A 644 42.46 2.10 31.01
N MET A 645 41.25 2.69 31.02
CA MET A 645 40.98 3.95 30.30
C MET A 645 39.88 4.74 31.03
N ASN A 646 40.30 5.86 31.61
CA ASN A 646 39.50 6.84 32.34
C ASN A 646 38.38 7.42 31.47
N ILE A 647 37.14 7.31 31.96
CA ILE A 647 36.06 8.26 31.70
C ILE A 647 35.45 8.60 33.06
N ASP A 648 35.33 9.90 33.30
CA ASP A 648 35.06 10.62 34.53
C ASP A 648 34.19 9.92 35.59
N ALA A 649 34.72 9.97 36.81
CA ALA A 649 34.05 9.65 38.05
C ALA A 649 33.18 10.84 38.49
N ASP A 650 31.87 10.65 38.43
CA ASP A 650 30.94 11.26 39.38
C ASP A 650 29.69 10.37 39.46
N GLU A 651 29.50 9.75 40.62
CA GLU A 651 28.26 9.27 41.25
C GLU A 651 28.59 8.13 42.23
N THR A 652 28.81 8.55 43.48
CA THR A 652 28.39 7.93 44.74
C THR A 652 27.85 6.49 44.71
N THR A 653 28.54 5.63 45.46
CA THR A 653 28.02 4.52 46.29
C THR A 653 26.52 4.23 46.24
N GLU A 654 26.09 3.24 45.45
CA GLU A 654 24.91 2.39 45.73
C GLU A 654 24.86 1.13 44.80
N ASN A 655 24.89 -0.06 45.40
CA ASN A 655 24.56 -1.40 44.86
C ASN A 655 25.27 -1.92 43.58
N ASP A 656 26.23 -2.82 43.80
CA ASP A 656 26.94 -3.64 42.81
C ASP A 656 26.08 -4.80 42.25
N ARG A 657 24.86 -4.50 41.78
CA ARG A 657 23.91 -5.49 41.27
C ARG A 657 24.06 -5.69 39.75
N LYS A 658 24.35 -6.92 39.33
CA LYS A 658 24.38 -7.32 37.91
C LYS A 658 22.97 -7.58 37.40
N TYR A 659 22.63 -6.98 36.26
CA TYR A 659 21.34 -7.13 35.58
C TYR A 659 21.43 -8.19 34.48
N GLN A 660 20.45 -9.07 34.36
CA GLN A 660 20.41 -10.03 33.24
C GLN A 660 19.64 -9.46 32.05
N VAL A 661 20.20 -9.55 30.85
CA VAL A 661 19.60 -9.06 29.61
C VAL A 661 19.47 -10.23 28.64
N LEU A 662 18.24 -10.55 28.22
CA LEU A 662 17.99 -11.56 27.19
C LEU A 662 17.97 -10.89 25.82
N ILE A 663 18.77 -11.40 24.87
CA ILE A 663 18.83 -10.93 23.50
C ILE A 663 18.27 -12.01 22.58
N VAL A 664 17.29 -11.63 21.78
CA VAL A 664 16.62 -12.48 20.79
C VAL A 664 16.75 -11.82 19.43
N ASP A 665 17.57 -12.41 18.57
CA ASP A 665 17.74 -11.99 17.17
C ASP A 665 17.95 -13.23 16.31
N ASP A 666 17.50 -13.25 15.06
CA ASP A 666 17.72 -14.37 14.15
C ASP A 666 19.09 -14.31 13.47
N ASN A 667 19.65 -13.10 13.32
CA ASN A 667 20.95 -12.89 12.73
C ASN A 667 22.06 -13.24 13.74
N ASN A 668 22.89 -14.22 13.36
CA ASN A 668 23.97 -14.71 14.22
C ASN A 668 25.07 -13.68 14.48
N ASP A 669 25.43 -12.90 13.47
CA ASP A 669 26.43 -11.84 13.59
C ASP A 669 25.95 -10.71 14.49
N MET A 670 24.65 -10.37 14.45
CA MET A 670 24.04 -9.39 15.34
C MET A 670 24.02 -9.88 16.78
N ARG A 671 23.63 -11.15 17.02
CA ARG A 671 23.73 -11.79 18.34
C ARG A 671 25.16 -11.74 18.87
N GLN A 672 26.13 -12.11 18.03
CA GLN A 672 27.55 -12.08 18.39
C GLN A 672 28.03 -10.66 18.70
N TYR A 673 27.67 -9.68 17.86
CA TYR A 673 28.03 -8.27 18.05
C TYR A 673 27.47 -7.70 19.36
N ILE A 674 26.18 -7.92 19.64
CA ILE A 674 25.57 -7.44 20.89
C ILE A 674 26.18 -8.16 22.09
N SER A 675 26.51 -9.45 21.99
CA SER A 675 27.14 -10.22 23.08
C SER A 675 28.54 -9.71 23.47
N LEU A 676 29.23 -9.06 22.54
CA LEU A 676 30.59 -8.54 22.73
C LEU A 676 30.60 -7.12 23.32
N LEU A 677 29.42 -6.51 23.54
CA LEU A 677 29.34 -5.14 24.06
C LEU A 677 29.87 -5.07 25.50
N PRO A 678 30.83 -4.17 25.78
CA PRO A 678 31.43 -4.07 27.10
C PRO A 678 30.41 -3.49 28.10
N SER A 679 30.09 -4.25 29.15
CA SER A 679 29.39 -3.69 30.31
C SER A 679 29.77 -4.42 31.59
N LYS A 680 30.26 -3.68 32.59
CA LYS A 680 30.54 -4.22 33.93
C LYS A 680 29.24 -4.56 34.70
N LYS A 681 28.08 -4.05 34.26
CA LYS A 681 26.78 -4.12 34.99
C LYS A 681 25.73 -5.07 34.37
N PHE A 682 25.90 -5.57 33.14
CA PHE A 682 24.94 -6.49 32.49
C PHE A 682 25.54 -7.86 32.23
N HIS A 683 24.78 -8.92 32.52
CA HIS A 683 25.03 -10.28 32.07
C HIS A 683 24.09 -10.57 30.89
N MET A 684 24.67 -10.79 29.70
CA MET A 684 23.89 -10.98 28.47
C MET A 684 23.68 -12.47 28.18
N LEU A 685 22.41 -12.88 28.08
CA LEU A 685 21.99 -14.18 27.60
C LEU A 685 21.51 -14.02 26.17
N VAL A 686 21.99 -14.85 25.25
CA VAL A 686 21.80 -14.64 23.81
C VAL A 686 21.22 -15.91 23.20
N HIS A 687 20.03 -15.79 22.63
CA HIS A 687 19.31 -16.92 22.03
C HIS A 687 18.67 -16.51 20.69
N ASN A 688 18.40 -17.49 19.83
CA ASN A 688 17.58 -17.28 18.62
C ASN A 688 16.09 -17.45 18.98
N LEU A 689 15.20 -16.81 18.23
CA LEU A 689 13.75 -16.82 18.43
C LEU A 689 13.19 -18.24 18.49
N PHE A 690 13.63 -19.12 17.59
CA PHE A 690 13.19 -20.52 17.54
C PHE A 690 13.47 -21.31 18.83
N PHE A 691 14.60 -21.05 19.48
CA PHE A 691 14.97 -21.72 20.73
C PHE A 691 14.04 -21.29 21.87
N ILE A 692 13.72 -20.00 21.94
CA ILE A 692 12.81 -19.45 22.96
C ILE A 692 11.38 -19.95 22.75
N VAL A 693 10.90 -20.02 21.49
CA VAL A 693 9.54 -20.52 21.19
C VAL A 693 9.41 -22.00 21.57
N ASN A 694 10.40 -22.86 21.26
CA ASN A 694 10.37 -24.27 21.66
C ASN A 694 10.46 -24.47 23.19
N ILE A 695 11.20 -23.59 23.87
CA ILE A 695 11.27 -23.58 25.34
C ILE A 695 9.99 -23.01 25.96
N PHE A 696 9.25 -22.12 25.30
CA PHE A 696 7.96 -21.64 25.80
C PHE A 696 6.91 -22.76 25.87
N TYR A 697 7.01 -23.78 25.01
CA TYR A 697 6.10 -24.94 25.01
C TYR A 697 6.48 -26.03 26.02
N ARG A 698 7.68 -25.97 26.62
CA ARG A 698 8.11 -26.89 27.68
C ARG A 698 8.50 -26.05 28.88
N ASP A 699 7.71 -26.08 29.96
CA ASP A 699 7.82 -25.50 31.33
C ASP A 699 9.17 -24.96 31.90
N TYR A 700 10.29 -25.20 31.23
CA TYR A 700 11.66 -24.79 31.47
C TYR A 700 11.88 -23.26 31.58
N LEU A 701 11.03 -22.40 31.02
CA LEU A 701 11.10 -20.96 31.30
C LEU A 701 10.72 -20.66 32.76
N ALA A 702 9.80 -21.42 33.37
CA ALA A 702 9.47 -21.26 34.79
C ALA A 702 10.68 -21.61 35.67
N ASP A 703 11.46 -22.63 35.31
CA ASP A 703 12.69 -23.02 36.02
C ASP A 703 13.83 -21.99 35.80
N LEU A 704 13.99 -21.46 34.58
CA LEU A 704 14.90 -20.33 34.31
C LEU A 704 14.47 -19.03 35.04
N LEU A 705 13.19 -18.92 35.39
CA LEU A 705 12.59 -17.81 36.14
C LEU A 705 12.66 -18.00 37.68
N ASN A 706 12.89 -19.22 38.18
CA ASN A 706 12.82 -19.54 39.62
C ASN A 706 14.14 -19.37 40.39
N GLU A 707 15.30 -19.33 39.72
CA GLU A 707 16.58 -19.10 40.38
C GLU A 707 17.09 -17.64 40.21
N PHE A 708 17.17 -16.92 41.33
CA PHE A 708 17.83 -15.62 41.58
C PHE A 708 17.21 -14.29 41.05
N ASN A 709 16.82 -13.44 42.03
CA ASN A 709 16.75 -11.97 42.09
C ASN A 709 16.34 -11.11 40.85
N VAL A 710 15.06 -10.69 40.87
CA VAL A 710 14.42 -9.36 40.66
C VAL A 710 14.81 -8.40 39.50
N TYR A 711 15.88 -8.51 38.70
CA TYR A 711 16.16 -7.47 37.69
C TYR A 711 16.58 -7.98 36.31
N ARG A 712 15.62 -8.10 35.38
CA ARG A 712 15.81 -8.65 34.02
C ARG A 712 15.22 -7.72 32.94
N ALA A 713 15.86 -7.62 31.77
CA ALA A 713 15.36 -6.91 30.59
C ALA A 713 15.44 -7.78 29.32
N TYR A 714 14.49 -7.62 28.41
CA TYR A 714 14.40 -8.41 27.18
C TYR A 714 14.55 -7.50 25.96
N ILE A 715 15.39 -7.92 25.02
CA ILE A 715 15.63 -7.26 23.74
C ILE A 715 15.23 -8.26 22.65
N MET A 716 14.26 -7.90 21.81
CA MET A 716 13.70 -8.79 20.79
C MET A 716 13.73 -8.16 19.38
N ILE A 717 13.92 -8.97 18.32
CA ILE A 717 13.38 -8.82 16.94
C ILE A 717 13.68 -10.09 16.08
N PRO A 718 12.94 -10.45 14.98
CA PRO A 718 11.94 -9.71 14.16
C PRO A 718 10.51 -10.30 13.99
N ASN A 719 9.58 -9.43 13.51
CA ASN A 719 8.27 -9.71 12.89
C ASN A 719 8.33 -10.94 11.95
N MET A 720 7.43 -11.93 11.98
CA MET A 720 5.98 -11.89 12.16
C MET A 720 5.45 -12.45 13.50
N ASP A 721 6.34 -12.85 14.42
CA ASP A 721 5.96 -13.61 15.64
C ASP A 721 6.33 -12.89 16.97
N GLY A 722 7.06 -11.78 16.89
CA GLY A 722 7.52 -11.03 18.07
C GLY A 722 6.39 -10.35 18.85
N TYR A 723 5.30 -9.97 18.17
CA TYR A 723 4.10 -9.46 18.84
C TYR A 723 3.33 -10.54 19.59
N GLU A 724 3.32 -11.77 19.08
CA GLU A 724 2.70 -12.91 19.75
C GLU A 724 3.47 -13.25 21.03
N LEU A 725 4.81 -13.30 20.96
CA LEU A 725 5.62 -13.50 22.16
C LEU A 725 5.43 -12.39 23.19
N LEU A 726 5.34 -11.13 22.75
CA LEU A 726 5.03 -10.01 23.65
C LEU A 726 3.65 -10.18 24.30
N ASN A 727 2.62 -10.60 23.56
CA ASN A 727 1.30 -10.87 24.13
C ASN A 727 1.37 -11.96 25.20
N VAL A 728 2.11 -13.05 24.93
CA VAL A 728 2.33 -14.13 25.91
C VAL A 728 3.03 -13.60 27.16
N LEU A 729 4.13 -12.85 27.00
CA LEU A 729 4.87 -12.23 28.11
C LEU A 729 4.02 -11.23 28.92
N ARG A 730 3.07 -10.55 28.28
CA ARG A 730 2.16 -9.62 28.96
C ARG A 730 0.93 -10.31 29.58
N SER A 731 0.69 -11.58 29.28
CA SER A 731 -0.44 -12.34 29.83
C SER A 731 -0.12 -13.02 31.17
N ASP A 732 1.15 -13.27 31.48
CA ASP A 732 1.59 -13.81 32.77
C ASP A 732 1.98 -12.68 33.75
N VAL A 733 1.43 -12.74 34.97
CA VAL A 733 1.67 -11.82 36.08
C VAL A 733 3.16 -11.75 36.45
N LYS A 734 3.91 -12.86 36.32
CA LYS A 734 5.35 -12.91 36.65
C LYS A 734 6.21 -12.16 35.62
N THR A 735 5.81 -12.13 34.35
CA THR A 735 6.57 -11.51 33.25
C THR A 735 6.05 -10.14 32.84
N LEU A 736 4.85 -9.75 33.29
CA LEU A 736 4.18 -8.50 32.94
C LEU A 736 5.06 -7.25 33.11
N LEU A 737 5.89 -7.19 34.16
CA LEU A 737 6.71 -6.02 34.52
C LEU A 737 8.12 -6.03 33.94
N ILE A 738 8.45 -7.03 33.13
CA ILE A 738 9.76 -7.12 32.50
C ILE A 738 9.82 -6.13 31.32
N PRO A 739 10.83 -5.25 31.25
CA PRO A 739 10.96 -4.32 30.13
C PRO A 739 11.30 -5.06 28.83
N VAL A 740 10.56 -4.76 27.76
CA VAL A 740 10.78 -5.32 26.41
C VAL A 740 11.11 -4.19 25.42
N ILE A 741 12.26 -4.29 24.77
CA ILE A 741 12.73 -3.36 23.74
C ILE A 741 12.75 -4.06 22.37
N PHE A 742 12.09 -3.46 21.38
CA PHE A 742 12.14 -3.93 20.00
C PHE A 742 13.32 -3.33 19.20
N LEU A 743 14.10 -4.14 18.47
CA LEU A 743 15.21 -3.74 17.57
C LEU A 743 14.92 -3.89 16.05
N SER A 744 14.09 -3.08 15.40
CA SER A 744 13.58 -3.37 14.03
C SER A 744 14.32 -2.69 12.87
N ALA A 745 14.36 -3.33 11.70
CA ALA A 745 14.79 -2.69 10.45
C ALA A 745 13.69 -1.81 9.80
N LYS A 746 12.43 -1.93 10.22
CA LYS A 746 11.34 -1.07 9.73
C LYS A 746 11.38 0.28 10.45
N ALA A 747 11.78 1.32 9.71
CA ALA A 747 11.86 2.70 10.16
C ALA A 747 10.51 3.45 10.10
N SER A 748 9.46 2.86 9.52
CA SER A 748 8.14 3.52 9.38
C SER A 748 7.51 3.83 10.74
N GLU A 749 6.91 5.00 10.88
CA GLU A 749 6.19 5.40 12.10
C GLU A 749 5.09 4.40 12.48
N ALA A 750 4.34 3.88 11.50
CA ALA A 750 3.27 2.91 11.73
C ALA A 750 3.75 1.64 12.47
N SER A 751 4.93 1.11 12.12
CA SER A 751 5.50 -0.08 12.80
C SER A 751 5.90 0.22 14.24
N LYS A 752 6.39 1.44 14.50
CA LYS A 752 6.76 1.90 15.85
C LYS A 752 5.51 2.09 16.73
N ILE A 753 4.47 2.72 16.18
CA ILE A 753 3.18 2.90 16.86
C ILE A 753 2.59 1.53 17.22
N GLN A 754 2.54 0.60 16.25
CA GLN A 754 2.03 -0.75 16.49
C GLN A 754 2.78 -1.49 17.62
N GLY A 755 4.10 -1.35 17.70
CA GLY A 755 4.89 -1.96 18.78
C GLY A 755 4.59 -1.38 20.15
N LEU A 756 4.41 -0.06 20.24
CA LEU A 756 4.05 0.61 21.49
C LEU A 756 2.60 0.30 21.91
N ASP A 757 1.65 0.28 20.97
CA ASP A 757 0.25 -0.09 21.21
C ASP A 757 0.11 -1.52 21.76
N LYS A 758 1.00 -2.43 21.33
CA LYS A 758 1.11 -3.80 21.84
C LYS A 758 1.84 -3.90 23.19
N ARG A 759 2.11 -2.78 23.88
CA ARG A 759 2.75 -2.68 25.20
C ARG A 759 4.23 -3.08 25.23
N ALA A 760 4.97 -2.80 24.15
CA ALA A 760 6.43 -2.75 24.25
C ALA A 760 6.85 -1.51 25.04
N ASP A 761 7.94 -1.59 25.79
CA ASP A 761 8.42 -0.47 26.60
C ASP A 761 9.24 0.52 25.76
N ASP A 762 9.93 0.02 24.73
CA ASP A 762 10.67 0.87 23.80
C ASP A 762 10.88 0.20 22.43
N TYR A 763 11.29 1.01 21.45
CA TYR A 763 11.53 0.61 20.07
C TYR A 763 12.75 1.36 19.51
N LEU A 764 13.71 0.61 18.99
CA LEU A 764 14.95 1.08 18.39
C LEU A 764 15.07 0.56 16.94
N VAL A 765 15.40 1.46 16.02
CA VAL A 765 15.53 1.16 14.59
C VAL A 765 16.98 0.76 14.27
N LYS A 766 17.17 -0.25 13.43
CA LYS A 766 18.47 -0.65 12.87
C LYS A 766 18.79 0.19 11.62
N PRO A 767 20.05 0.64 11.42
CA PRO A 767 21.20 0.48 12.30
C PRO A 767 21.12 1.42 13.52
N PHE A 768 21.64 0.98 14.67
CA PHE A 768 21.63 1.74 15.92
C PHE A 768 23.04 1.95 16.48
N SER A 769 23.19 2.98 17.30
CA SER A 769 24.42 3.19 18.07
C SER A 769 24.47 2.28 19.30
N THR A 770 25.62 1.67 19.57
CA THR A 770 25.87 0.92 20.81
C THR A 770 25.52 1.72 22.06
N ARG A 771 25.90 3.01 22.08
CA ARG A 771 25.65 3.89 23.23
C ARG A 771 24.16 4.11 23.43
N GLU A 772 23.41 4.28 22.34
CA GLU A 772 21.97 4.44 22.39
C GLU A 772 21.28 3.19 22.93
N LEU A 773 21.66 2.00 22.44
CA LEU A 773 21.11 0.74 22.93
C LEU A 773 21.37 0.58 24.45
N ILE A 774 22.59 0.82 24.90
CA ILE A 774 22.95 0.74 26.33
C ILE A 774 22.15 1.75 27.16
N CYS A 775 21.99 2.99 26.69
CA CYS A 775 21.18 4.00 27.37
C CYS A 775 19.71 3.59 27.48
N ARG A 776 19.12 3.06 26.40
CA ARG A 776 17.73 2.59 26.40
C ARG A 776 17.53 1.40 27.32
N ILE A 777 18.47 0.45 27.36
CA ILE A 777 18.43 -0.66 28.32
C ILE A 777 18.45 -0.12 29.76
N ARG A 778 19.36 0.81 30.07
CA ARG A 778 19.46 1.43 31.40
C ARG A 778 18.17 2.13 31.81
N ALA A 779 17.63 2.98 30.93
CA ALA A 779 16.41 3.74 31.20
C ALA A 779 15.22 2.82 31.46
N ASN A 780 15.02 1.79 30.62
CA ASN A 780 13.90 0.87 30.78
C ASN A 780 14.01 -0.02 32.02
N ILE A 781 15.24 -0.44 32.40
CA ILE A 781 15.47 -1.13 33.68
C ILE A 781 15.10 -0.22 34.85
N GLN A 782 15.58 1.03 34.86
CA GLN A 782 15.24 1.99 35.92
C GLN A 782 13.73 2.24 36.01
N CYS A 783 13.05 2.43 34.87
CA CYS A 783 11.60 2.58 34.83
C CYS A 783 10.87 1.34 35.38
N SER A 784 11.32 0.14 35.04
CA SER A 784 10.75 -1.10 35.58
C SER A 784 10.91 -1.19 37.11
N ILE A 785 12.08 -0.80 37.64
CA ILE A 785 12.34 -0.74 39.09
C ILE A 785 11.38 0.24 39.78
N LEU A 786 11.20 1.44 39.23
CA LEU A 786 10.29 2.44 39.79
C LEU A 786 8.84 1.96 39.77
N ARG A 787 8.38 1.35 38.67
CA ARG A 787 7.02 0.78 38.57
C ARG A 787 6.77 -0.28 39.64
N ARG A 788 7.75 -1.15 39.91
CA ARG A 788 7.67 -2.14 40.99
C ARG A 788 7.60 -1.50 42.37
N LYS A 789 8.41 -0.46 42.64
CA LYS A 789 8.37 0.30 43.89
C LYS A 789 6.98 0.93 44.12
N ILE A 790 6.40 1.54 43.08
CA ILE A 790 5.06 2.16 43.15
C ILE A 790 3.97 1.12 43.40
N LEU A 791 4.00 -0.02 42.69
CA LEU A 791 3.03 -1.11 42.89
C LEU A 791 3.10 -1.66 44.31
N PHE A 792 4.32 -1.84 44.83
CA PHE A 792 4.53 -2.27 46.21
C PHE A 792 3.98 -1.25 47.23
N HIS A 793 4.19 0.05 47.00
CA HIS A 793 3.64 1.09 47.87
C HIS A 793 2.11 1.15 47.84
N ARG A 794 1.49 1.03 46.65
CA ARG A 794 0.02 0.98 46.53
C ARG A 794 -0.57 -0.23 47.24
N TYR A 795 0.07 -1.40 47.09
CA TYR A 795 -0.35 -2.60 47.80
C TYR A 795 -0.32 -2.39 49.32
N LYS A 796 0.77 -1.81 49.84
CA LYS A 796 0.86 -1.46 51.27
C LYS A 796 -0.23 -0.47 51.73
N GLN A 797 -0.52 0.57 50.95
CA GLN A 797 -1.55 1.55 51.31
C GLN A 797 -2.96 0.95 51.35
N GLU A 798 -3.29 0.05 50.42
CA GLU A 798 -4.60 -0.60 50.39
C GLU A 798 -4.77 -1.56 51.58
N ASP A 799 -3.73 -2.31 51.93
CA ASP A 799 -3.74 -3.18 53.12
C ASP A 799 -3.89 -2.37 54.41
N ILE A 800 -3.24 -1.20 54.52
CA ILE A 800 -3.42 -0.26 55.64
C ILE A 800 -4.86 0.24 55.75
N LYS A 801 -5.51 0.60 54.64
CA LYS A 801 -6.92 1.04 54.66
C LYS A 801 -7.87 -0.06 55.14
N GLN A 802 -7.67 -1.29 54.67
CA GLN A 802 -8.46 -2.45 55.11
C GLN A 802 -8.30 -2.70 56.61
N LEU A 803 -7.08 -2.55 57.14
CA LEU A 803 -6.83 -2.65 58.58
C LEU A 803 -7.63 -1.61 59.37
N LEU A 804 -7.56 -0.32 58.99
CA LEU A 804 -8.28 0.75 59.69
C LEU A 804 -9.79 0.53 59.70
N LEU A 805 -10.36 0.07 58.58
CA LEU A 805 -11.78 -0.33 58.48
C LEU A 805 -12.13 -1.47 59.44
N SER A 806 -11.25 -2.48 59.57
CA SER A 806 -11.47 -3.60 60.50
C SER A 806 -11.51 -3.15 61.96
N ILE A 807 -10.63 -2.21 62.35
CA ILE A 807 -10.57 -1.67 63.70
C ILE A 807 -11.83 -0.87 64.03
N ILE A 808 -12.29 0.01 63.13
CA ILE A 808 -13.51 0.81 63.31
C ILE A 808 -14.73 -0.09 63.51
N ASN A 809 -14.89 -1.13 62.69
CA ASN A 809 -16.02 -2.06 62.80
C ASN A 809 -16.03 -2.81 64.14
N MET A 810 -14.85 -3.12 64.68
CA MET A 810 -14.76 -3.79 65.98
C MET A 810 -15.17 -2.88 67.13
N ILE A 811 -14.74 -1.61 67.11
CA ILE A 811 -15.13 -0.60 68.12
C ILE A 811 -16.65 -0.42 68.17
N LEU A 812 -17.32 -0.41 67.00
CA LEU A 812 -18.77 -0.24 66.90
C LEU A 812 -19.58 -1.46 67.40
N SER A 813 -18.94 -2.62 67.63
CA SER A 813 -19.62 -3.88 67.96
C SER A 813 -19.83 -4.15 69.46
N GLU A 814 -19.69 -3.13 70.33
CA GLU A 814 -19.78 -3.22 71.80
C GLU A 814 -18.82 -4.25 72.44
N SER A 815 -17.64 -4.45 71.84
CA SER A 815 -16.62 -5.37 72.39
C SER A 815 -15.87 -4.79 73.60
N ASP A 816 -15.54 -5.66 74.55
CA ASP A 816 -14.69 -5.37 75.70
C ASP A 816 -13.40 -4.62 75.30
N LEU A 817 -13.03 -3.57 76.05
CA LEU A 817 -11.91 -2.69 75.73
C LEU A 817 -10.60 -3.48 75.64
N ASP A 818 -10.40 -4.44 76.53
CA ASP A 818 -9.21 -5.29 76.57
C ASP A 818 -9.11 -6.20 75.32
N LYS A 819 -10.25 -6.74 74.84
CA LYS A 819 -10.28 -7.53 73.60
C LYS A 819 -9.99 -6.69 72.37
N THR A 820 -10.46 -5.45 72.38
CA THR A 820 -10.23 -4.50 71.28
C THR A 820 -8.77 -4.12 71.19
N LEU A 821 -8.14 -3.82 72.33
CA LEU A 821 -6.71 -3.52 72.41
C LEU A 821 -5.84 -4.73 72.03
N LEU A 822 -6.25 -5.96 72.39
CA LEU A 822 -5.53 -7.19 72.03
C LEU A 822 -5.56 -7.51 70.53
N TYR A 823 -6.69 -7.27 69.87
CA TYR A 823 -6.78 -7.43 68.42
C TYR A 823 -5.90 -6.39 67.71
N ILE A 824 -5.95 -5.14 68.15
CA ILE A 824 -5.14 -4.06 67.58
C ILE A 824 -3.64 -4.38 67.74
N SER A 825 -3.20 -4.86 68.91
CA SER A 825 -1.79 -5.24 69.10
C SER A 825 -1.36 -6.40 68.20
N LYS A 826 -2.19 -7.44 68.03
CA LYS A 826 -1.93 -8.56 67.10
C LYS A 826 -1.82 -8.11 65.65
N GLU A 827 -2.69 -7.21 65.21
CA GLU A 827 -2.69 -6.75 63.81
C GLU A 827 -1.55 -5.76 63.50
N ILE A 828 -1.12 -4.96 64.49
CA ILE A 828 0.13 -4.18 64.41
C ILE A 828 1.31 -5.14 64.27
N TYR A 829 1.38 -6.20 65.08
CA TYR A 829 2.47 -7.19 65.06
C TYR A 829 2.58 -7.91 63.72
N ARG A 830 1.45 -8.29 63.12
CA ARG A 830 1.42 -8.99 61.82
C ARG A 830 1.95 -8.14 60.66
N ARG A 831 1.85 -6.82 60.74
CA ARG A 831 2.11 -5.91 59.62
C ARG A 831 3.37 -5.06 59.76
N LEU A 832 3.84 -4.84 60.97
CA LEU A 832 5.10 -4.17 61.24
C LEU A 832 6.14 -5.20 61.70
N PRO A 833 7.35 -5.20 61.11
CA PRO A 833 8.45 -6.06 61.57
C PRO A 833 8.94 -5.56 62.94
N CYS A 834 8.27 -5.98 64.00
CA CYS A 834 8.56 -5.65 65.39
C CYS A 834 8.68 -6.92 66.21
N GLU A 835 9.47 -6.85 67.27
CA GLU A 835 9.74 -7.98 68.17
C GLU A 835 8.78 -7.98 69.36
N GLN A 836 8.37 -6.79 69.80
CA GLN A 836 7.50 -6.61 70.96
C GLN A 836 6.63 -5.36 70.78
N ILE A 837 5.37 -5.45 71.22
CA ILE A 837 4.45 -4.31 71.31
C ILE A 837 3.91 -4.22 72.73
N ILE A 838 3.92 -3.01 73.28
CA ILE A 838 3.42 -2.71 74.62
C ILE A 838 2.51 -1.50 74.57
N ILE A 839 1.28 -1.64 75.08
CA ILE A 839 0.37 -0.52 75.33
C ILE A 839 0.35 -0.25 76.85
N ILE A 840 0.70 0.97 77.23
CA ILE A 840 0.83 1.41 78.62
C ILE A 840 -0.19 2.50 78.90
N SER A 841 -1.07 2.32 79.88
CA SER A 841 -1.94 3.39 80.39
C SER A 841 -1.33 4.08 81.61
N ASN A 842 -1.51 5.39 81.67
CA ASN A 842 -1.15 6.24 82.80
C ASN A 842 -2.44 6.72 83.52
N GLU A 843 -2.93 5.94 84.48
CA GLU A 843 -4.03 6.37 85.35
C GLU A 843 -3.49 6.89 86.70
N PRO A 844 -3.88 8.09 87.17
CA PRO A 844 -3.30 8.73 88.35
C PRO A 844 -3.65 8.05 89.69
N SER A 845 -4.51 7.02 89.71
CA SER A 845 -4.99 6.37 90.94
C SER A 845 -4.44 4.94 91.18
N LYS A 846 -3.70 4.37 90.23
CA LYS A 846 -2.99 3.07 90.35
C LYS A 846 -1.72 3.15 89.49
N ASN A 847 -0.54 2.86 90.06
CA ASN A 847 0.75 2.80 89.35
C ASN A 847 0.61 2.29 87.89
N ASN A 848 1.35 2.91 86.96
CA ASN A 848 1.43 2.58 85.52
C ASN A 848 1.06 1.13 85.23
N LYS A 849 -0.12 0.91 84.63
CA LYS A 849 -0.59 -0.43 84.28
C LYS A 849 -0.14 -0.75 82.87
N ILE A 850 0.70 -1.76 82.71
CA ILE A 850 0.94 -2.40 81.42
C ILE A 850 -0.34 -3.17 81.09
N ILE A 851 -1.03 -2.79 80.02
CA ILE A 851 -2.32 -3.40 79.71
C ILE A 851 -2.11 -4.69 78.93
N ILE A 852 -1.22 -4.69 77.92
CA ILE A 852 -0.96 -5.89 77.10
C ILE A 852 0.50 -5.88 76.60
N PRO A 853 1.36 -6.80 77.04
CA PRO A 853 2.57 -7.19 76.32
C PRO A 853 2.23 -8.26 75.27
N TYR A 854 2.73 -8.12 74.04
CA TYR A 854 2.64 -9.17 73.03
C TYR A 854 4.04 -9.53 72.52
N GLU A 855 4.44 -10.78 72.78
CA GLU A 855 5.66 -11.43 72.30
C GLU A 855 5.28 -12.74 71.60
N ASN A 856 6.11 -13.19 70.67
CA ASN A 856 5.86 -14.38 69.83
C ASN A 856 5.31 -15.60 70.62
N ASP A 857 4.27 -16.23 70.06
CA ASP A 857 3.75 -17.56 70.41
C ASP A 857 3.28 -17.81 71.85
N SER A 858 2.35 -16.99 72.37
CA SER A 858 1.41 -17.45 73.41
C SER A 858 -0.04 -17.10 73.08
N GLU A 859 -0.89 -18.12 72.92
CA GLU A 859 -2.33 -17.95 72.71
C GLU A 859 -3.10 -17.60 74.00
N ASP A 860 -2.44 -17.60 75.16
CA ASP A 860 -3.00 -17.24 76.45
C ASP A 860 -2.28 -16.03 77.05
N LEU A 861 -2.95 -14.87 77.09
CA LEU A 861 -2.49 -13.68 77.82
C LEU A 861 -3.57 -13.25 78.81
N THR A 862 -3.40 -13.61 80.09
CA THR A 862 -4.14 -13.03 81.22
C THR A 862 -3.49 -11.71 81.66
N PRO A 863 -4.26 -10.64 81.95
CA PRO A 863 -3.71 -9.40 82.49
C PRO A 863 -3.08 -9.66 83.86
N ILE A 864 -1.77 -9.47 84.00
CA ILE A 864 -1.08 -9.61 85.29
C ILE A 864 -1.43 -8.39 86.16
N ILE A 865 -2.39 -8.56 87.07
CA ILE A 865 -2.64 -7.65 88.20
C ILE A 865 -1.81 -8.19 89.37
N ASN A 866 -0.68 -7.55 89.73
CA ASN A 866 0.03 -7.89 90.95
C ASN A 866 -0.11 -6.77 92.02
N PRO A 867 -0.53 -7.09 93.26
CA PRO A 867 -0.83 -6.10 94.30
C PRO A 867 0.42 -5.77 95.12
N PHE A 868 0.90 -4.53 95.10
CA PHE A 868 1.83 -4.07 96.13
C PHE A 868 1.04 -3.60 97.37
N THR A 869 1.21 -4.34 98.45
CA THR A 869 0.63 -4.13 99.78
C THR A 869 1.21 -2.90 100.51
N LYS A 870 0.32 -2.18 101.19
CA LYS A 870 0.51 -1.11 102.20
C LYS A 870 1.78 -1.23 103.06
N ILE A 871 2.56 -0.15 103.16
CA ILE A 871 3.24 0.28 104.41
C ILE A 871 3.18 1.82 104.51
N ASN A 872 2.82 2.28 105.70
CA ASN A 872 2.56 3.65 106.14
C ASN A 872 3.64 4.70 105.79
N ASP A 873 3.12 5.89 105.49
CA ASP A 873 3.79 7.18 105.60
C ASP A 873 4.29 7.45 107.02
N ASN A 874 5.58 7.80 107.12
CA ASN A 874 6.13 8.95 107.84
C ASN A 874 7.58 8.65 108.24
N ASN A 875 8.54 9.10 107.44
CA ASN A 875 9.60 10.00 107.91
C ASN A 875 10.60 10.34 106.81
N ASP A 876 11.06 11.58 106.93
CA ASP A 876 11.94 12.31 106.05
C ASP A 876 13.28 11.65 105.70
N SER A 877 13.73 12.03 104.51
CA SER A 877 15.11 12.27 104.10
C SER A 877 16.03 11.08 103.76
N ASN A 878 16.59 11.21 102.56
CA ASN A 878 17.84 10.65 102.04
C ASN A 878 17.90 9.17 101.65
N SER A 879 18.07 8.99 100.34
CA SER A 879 19.05 8.14 99.66
C SER A 879 19.23 6.68 100.13
N GLN A 880 19.14 5.78 99.14
CA GLN A 880 19.63 4.40 99.16
C GLN A 880 18.80 3.39 99.97
N LEU A 881 17.71 2.87 99.40
CA LEU A 881 17.30 1.47 99.60
C LEU A 881 16.19 1.05 98.62
N SER A 882 16.56 0.80 97.36
CA SER A 882 15.80 -0.12 96.48
C SER A 882 16.72 -0.93 95.56
N THR A 883 17.95 -1.20 95.99
CA THR A 883 18.91 -2.10 95.34
C THR A 883 18.61 -3.60 95.56
N LYS A 884 17.35 -3.99 95.81
CA LYS A 884 17.00 -5.40 96.13
C LYS A 884 15.77 -5.99 95.43
N SER A 885 15.20 -5.35 94.41
CA SER A 885 14.28 -6.00 93.46
C SER A 885 14.82 -6.05 92.01
N GLN A 886 16.02 -5.52 91.78
CA GLN A 886 16.64 -5.37 90.46
C GLN A 886 17.44 -6.60 89.98
N LYS A 887 17.29 -7.76 90.63
CA LYS A 887 18.14 -8.95 90.40
C LYS A 887 17.43 -10.18 89.86
N TYR A 888 16.17 -10.08 89.42
CA TYR A 888 15.44 -11.22 88.86
C TYR A 888 14.96 -11.05 87.41
N PHE A 889 15.22 -9.91 86.75
CA PHE A 889 14.83 -9.68 85.35
C PHE A 889 15.96 -9.12 84.45
N ASN A 890 17.20 -9.01 84.96
CA ASN A 890 18.34 -8.45 84.22
C ASN A 890 19.39 -9.48 83.77
N GLU A 891 19.09 -10.78 83.80
CA GLU A 891 19.92 -11.81 83.19
C GLU A 891 19.12 -12.48 82.06
N ASP A 892 19.20 -11.88 80.85
CA ASP A 892 19.09 -12.49 79.49
C ASP A 892 18.35 -11.71 78.38
N SER A 893 17.99 -10.44 78.56
CA SER A 893 17.64 -9.57 77.43
C SER A 893 18.31 -8.21 77.60
N GLY A 894 19.29 -7.90 76.73
CA GLY A 894 20.01 -6.62 76.72
C GLY A 894 19.14 -5.42 76.31
N VAL A 895 18.08 -5.15 77.07
CA VAL A 895 17.17 -4.02 76.89
C VAL A 895 17.13 -3.25 78.22
N ASP A 896 17.82 -2.11 78.25
CA ASP A 896 17.77 -1.16 79.36
C ASP A 896 16.50 -0.30 79.20
N ILE A 897 15.46 -0.56 80.00
CA ILE A 897 14.23 0.22 79.97
C ILE A 897 14.41 1.44 80.87
N SER A 898 14.86 2.56 80.30
CA SER A 898 14.78 3.87 80.97
C SER A 898 13.35 4.43 80.84
N LEU A 899 12.79 4.89 81.96
CA LEU A 899 11.38 5.30 82.06
C LEU A 899 11.10 6.72 81.55
N ASP A 900 12.12 7.47 81.13
CA ASP A 900 11.98 8.86 80.66
C ASP A 900 12.89 9.11 79.44
N VAL A 901 12.35 9.01 78.22
CA VAL A 901 12.97 9.62 77.02
C VAL A 901 11.88 10.21 76.12
N TYR A 902 11.91 11.54 76.04
CA TYR A 902 11.25 12.39 75.05
C TYR A 902 12.00 12.23 73.71
N CYS A 903 11.32 11.91 72.61
CA CYS A 903 11.93 11.97 71.27
C CYS A 903 11.49 13.25 70.54
N ASP A 904 12.03 14.38 70.98
CA ASP A 904 12.33 15.49 70.07
C ASP A 904 13.73 15.21 69.49
N GLU A 905 13.91 15.36 68.18
CA GLU A 905 15.11 15.08 67.37
C GLU A 905 15.23 13.67 66.76
N VAL A 906 14.59 13.49 65.59
CA VAL A 906 14.83 12.39 64.66
C VAL A 906 16.18 12.62 64.00
N HIS A 907 17.23 11.90 64.42
CA HIS A 907 18.36 11.41 63.61
C HIS A 907 19.34 10.59 64.47
N GLN A 908 18.91 9.42 64.97
CA GLN A 908 19.79 8.28 65.31
C GLN A 908 18.97 7.02 65.64
N ASN A 909 19.54 5.84 65.36
CA ASN A 909 18.96 4.50 65.46
C ASN A 909 18.18 4.23 66.77
N ALA A 910 16.89 4.52 66.81
CA ALA A 910 16.02 4.12 67.91
C ALA A 910 15.40 2.74 67.61
N SER A 911 15.78 1.73 68.40
CA SER A 911 15.16 0.39 68.43
C SER A 911 13.72 0.41 68.96
N ILE A 912 13.28 1.54 69.54
CA ILE A 912 11.95 1.71 70.12
C ILE A 912 11.26 2.92 69.49
N LEU A 913 10.02 2.76 69.03
CA LEU A 913 9.14 3.83 68.61
C LEU A 913 8.00 3.98 69.62
N SER A 914 7.78 5.19 70.12
CA SER A 914 6.72 5.49 71.11
C SER A 914 5.75 6.52 70.54
N VAL A 915 4.44 6.22 70.58
CA VAL A 915 3.37 7.13 70.14
C VAL A 915 2.40 7.35 71.29
N GLU A 916 2.06 8.62 71.56
CA GLU A 916 1.14 9.03 72.62
C GLU A 916 -0.32 8.72 72.23
N ILE A 917 -1.09 8.20 73.19
CA ILE A 917 -2.56 8.11 73.14
C ILE A 917 -3.12 9.25 74.00
N LYS A 918 -3.92 10.13 73.39
CA LYS A 918 -4.54 11.29 74.05
C LYS A 918 -6.05 11.17 74.08
N LEU A 919 -6.69 11.50 75.20
CA LEU A 919 -8.14 11.62 75.35
C LEU A 919 -8.48 13.07 75.69
N ASP A 920 -9.27 13.76 74.87
CA ASP A 920 -9.68 15.17 75.09
C ASP A 920 -8.52 16.09 75.50
N ASN A 921 -7.40 16.02 74.76
CA ASN A 921 -6.12 16.71 75.02
C ASN A 921 -5.35 16.30 76.29
N ASN A 922 -5.85 15.37 77.10
CA ASN A 922 -5.12 14.80 78.22
C ASN A 922 -4.38 13.53 77.81
N PHE A 923 -3.16 13.38 78.32
CA PHE A 923 -2.31 12.22 78.09
C PHE A 923 -2.90 10.97 78.77
N TRP A 924 -3.21 9.91 78.01
CA TRP A 924 -3.75 8.65 78.55
C TRP A 924 -2.70 7.53 78.62
N GLY A 925 -1.78 7.46 77.67
CA GLY A 925 -0.85 6.34 77.59
C GLY A 925 0.09 6.37 76.39
N TRP A 926 0.90 5.31 76.26
CA TRP A 926 1.85 5.13 75.17
C TRP A 926 1.61 3.81 74.44
N ILE A 927 1.76 3.82 73.11
CA ILE A 927 2.06 2.63 72.32
C ILE A 927 3.56 2.60 72.13
N LYS A 928 4.24 1.56 72.62
CA LYS A 928 5.67 1.33 72.41
C LYS A 928 5.88 0.10 71.55
N VAL A 929 6.67 0.24 70.49
CA VAL A 929 7.00 -0.83 69.55
C VAL A 929 8.52 -1.00 69.51
N HIS A 930 8.99 -2.22 69.71
CA HIS A 930 10.41 -2.59 69.74
C HIS A 930 10.83 -3.37 68.48
N ARG A 931 12.07 -3.16 68.04
CA ARG A 931 12.74 -3.93 66.98
C ARG A 931 14.26 -3.95 67.19
N SER A 932 14.96 -4.89 66.53
CA SER A 932 16.41 -5.04 66.63
C SER A 932 17.22 -3.76 66.34
N GLN A 933 18.29 -3.56 67.11
CA GLN A 933 19.26 -2.49 66.91
C GLN A 933 19.91 -2.63 65.52
N ASN A 934 19.79 -1.60 64.67
CA ASN A 934 20.20 -1.46 63.25
C ASN A 934 19.07 -1.41 62.20
N SER A 935 17.81 -1.26 62.62
CA SER A 935 16.70 -0.97 61.71
C SER A 935 16.33 0.52 61.72
N VAL A 936 15.81 1.06 60.61
CA VAL A 936 15.36 2.47 60.44
C VAL A 936 13.85 2.50 60.21
N TRP A 937 13.10 3.39 60.89
CA TRP A 937 11.63 3.43 60.84
C TRP A 937 11.27 4.26 59.63
N PHE A 938 10.41 3.74 58.75
CA PHE A 938 9.97 4.52 57.59
C PHE A 938 8.89 5.52 58.01
N ASP A 939 8.84 6.69 57.38
CA ASP A 939 7.83 7.72 57.66
C ASP A 939 6.40 7.15 57.59
N SER A 940 6.13 6.25 56.63
CA SER A 940 4.85 5.56 56.50
C SER A 940 4.48 4.65 57.68
N GLU A 941 5.47 4.12 58.41
CA GLU A 941 5.25 3.28 59.59
C GLU A 941 4.96 4.14 60.83
N ILE A 942 5.62 5.30 60.92
CA ILE A 942 5.36 6.31 61.96
C ILE A 942 3.95 6.87 61.80
N GLU A 943 3.57 7.27 60.58
CA GLU A 943 2.21 7.73 60.27
C GLU A 943 1.13 6.68 60.58
N LEU A 944 1.42 5.40 60.27
CA LEU A 944 0.52 4.28 60.58
C LEU A 944 0.29 4.15 62.09
N LEU A 945 1.35 4.20 62.90
CA LEU A 945 1.24 4.10 64.36
C LEU A 945 0.51 5.31 64.96
N GLN A 946 0.69 6.50 64.41
CA GLN A 946 -0.08 7.70 64.79
C GLN A 946 -1.57 7.55 64.50
N LEU A 947 -1.93 7.06 63.30
CA LEU A 947 -3.32 6.77 62.93
C LEU A 947 -3.95 5.74 63.88
N ILE A 948 -3.22 4.66 64.17
CA ILE A 948 -3.70 3.62 65.10
C ILE A 948 -3.88 4.18 66.51
N SER A 949 -2.98 5.04 66.99
CA SER A 949 -3.13 5.72 68.29
C SER A 949 -4.42 6.54 68.37
N ASN A 950 -4.75 7.29 67.32
CA ASN A 950 -5.99 8.06 67.26
C ASN A 950 -7.24 7.15 67.31
N HIS A 951 -7.20 5.99 66.66
CA HIS A 951 -8.30 5.02 66.72
C HIS A 951 -8.42 4.35 68.08
N ILE A 952 -7.31 4.06 68.77
CA ILE A 952 -7.33 3.56 70.15
C ILE A 952 -7.93 4.61 71.10
N SER A 953 -7.54 5.88 70.94
CA SER A 953 -8.14 6.99 71.69
C SER A 953 -9.67 7.02 71.52
N LEU A 954 -10.16 6.92 70.28
CA LEU A 954 -11.59 6.88 69.99
C LEU A 954 -12.29 5.68 70.67
N ALA A 955 -11.66 4.49 70.65
CA ALA A 955 -12.17 3.29 71.29
C ALA A 955 -12.33 3.46 72.81
N ILE A 956 -11.32 4.06 73.46
CA ILE A 956 -11.33 4.30 74.91
C ILE A 956 -12.38 5.35 75.28
N THR A 957 -12.48 6.45 74.52
CA THR A 957 -13.52 7.47 74.73
C THR A 957 -14.91 6.85 74.63
N TYR A 958 -15.14 6.01 73.62
CA TYR A 958 -16.41 5.32 73.43
C TYR A 958 -16.74 4.36 74.59
N ALA A 959 -15.76 3.59 75.06
CA ALA A 959 -15.91 2.69 76.21
C ALA A 959 -16.26 3.45 77.50
N LYS A 960 -15.58 4.56 77.79
CA LYS A 960 -15.90 5.42 78.96
C LYS A 960 -17.32 5.98 78.90
N LEU A 961 -17.75 6.39 77.72
CA LEU A 961 -19.10 6.93 77.52
C LEU A 961 -20.18 5.85 77.76
N LEU A 962 -19.91 4.61 77.35
CA LEU A 962 -20.77 3.45 77.65
C LEU A 962 -20.82 3.13 79.15
N GLU A 963 -19.71 3.22 79.87
CA GLU A 963 -19.68 3.06 81.32
C GLU A 963 -20.49 4.14 82.03
N GLU A 964 -20.32 5.41 81.68
CA GLU A 964 -21.10 6.52 82.24
C GLU A 964 -22.61 6.34 81.99
N ILE A 965 -22.98 5.87 80.80
CA ILE A 965 -24.38 5.54 80.48
C ILE A 965 -24.89 4.43 81.39
N ARG A 966 -24.12 3.34 81.58
CA ARG A 966 -24.50 2.24 82.47
C ARG A 966 -24.60 2.66 83.94
N GLU A 967 -23.65 3.47 84.44
CA GLU A 967 -23.70 3.98 85.80
C GLU A 967 -24.94 4.85 86.02
N LYS A 968 -25.24 5.75 85.08
CA LYS A 968 -26.47 6.57 85.14
C LYS A 968 -27.73 5.70 85.10
N GLU A 969 -27.77 4.65 84.29
CA GLU A 969 -28.90 3.71 84.27
C GLU A 969 -29.07 2.96 85.60
N ILE A 970 -27.97 2.51 86.23
CA ILE A 970 -28.00 1.87 87.54
C ILE A 970 -28.46 2.87 88.61
N GLN A 971 -27.99 4.11 88.56
CA GLN A 971 -28.40 5.17 89.47
C GLN A 971 -29.89 5.48 89.34
N ILE A 972 -30.41 5.59 88.11
CA ILE A 972 -31.85 5.75 87.83
C ILE A 972 -32.65 4.57 88.40
N ARG A 973 -32.24 3.33 88.13
CA ARG A 973 -32.91 2.13 88.66
C ARG A 973 -32.90 2.04 90.18
N SER A 974 -31.79 2.41 90.83
CA SER A 974 -31.71 2.41 92.30
C SER A 974 -32.59 3.48 92.94
N VAL A 975 -32.71 4.66 92.31
CA VAL A 975 -33.64 5.72 92.73
C VAL A 975 -35.09 5.26 92.56
N GLU A 976 -35.42 4.59 91.45
CA GLU A 976 -36.75 4.00 91.24
C GLU A 976 -37.09 2.94 92.30
N LEU A 977 -36.15 2.03 92.61
CA LEU A 977 -36.32 1.03 93.67
C LEU A 977 -36.50 1.65 95.05
N ALA A 978 -35.69 2.66 95.40
CA ALA A 978 -35.82 3.38 96.66
C ALA A 978 -37.17 4.11 96.77
N ASN A 979 -37.63 4.75 95.68
CA ASN A 979 -38.93 5.40 95.63
C ASN A 979 -40.08 4.40 95.79
N ASN A 980 -40.04 3.27 95.08
CA ASN A 980 -41.04 2.20 95.21
C ASN A 980 -41.09 1.65 96.64
N THR A 981 -39.92 1.41 97.26
CA THR A 981 -39.85 0.94 98.65
C THR A 981 -40.45 1.96 99.62
N LYS A 982 -40.18 3.26 99.40
CA LYS A 982 -40.75 4.35 100.21
C LYS A 982 -42.27 4.45 100.05
N THR A 983 -42.80 4.25 98.84
CA THR A 983 -44.25 4.22 98.59
C THR A 983 -44.89 3.01 99.28
N GLN A 984 -44.24 1.84 99.24
CA GLN A 984 -44.69 0.62 99.91
C GLN A 984 -44.75 0.79 101.44
N ILE A 985 -43.72 1.42 102.03
CA ILE A 985 -43.68 1.71 103.47
C ILE A 985 -44.81 2.67 103.83
N LEU A 986 -44.97 3.79 103.11
CA LEU A 986 -46.06 4.75 103.33
C LEU A 986 -47.44 4.09 103.23
N ALA A 987 -47.66 3.20 102.26
CA ALA A 987 -48.89 2.45 102.13
C ALA A 987 -49.15 1.54 103.36
N ASN A 988 -48.12 0.87 103.87
CA ASN A 988 -48.22 -0.01 105.04
C ASN A 988 -48.44 0.77 106.35
N THR A 989 -47.81 1.93 106.54
CA THR A 989 -48.06 2.78 107.73
C THR A 989 -49.46 3.40 107.70
N PHE A 990 -49.95 3.79 106.51
CA PHE A 990 -51.34 4.26 106.37
C PHE A 990 -52.34 3.14 106.67
N HIS A 991 -52.08 1.91 106.22
CA HIS A 991 -52.92 0.75 106.52
C HIS A 991 -52.94 0.43 108.03
N GLY A 992 -51.79 0.53 108.71
CA GLY A 992 -51.69 0.34 110.16
C GLY A 992 -52.41 1.41 110.98
N LEU A 993 -52.35 2.68 110.57
CA LEU A 993 -53.06 3.78 111.23
C LEU A 993 -54.58 3.70 111.06
N VAL A 994 -55.06 3.27 109.89
CA VAL A 994 -56.50 3.04 109.65
C VAL A 994 -57.04 1.90 110.52
N LEU A 995 -56.27 0.80 110.68
CA LEU A 995 -56.65 -0.30 111.57
C LEU A 995 -56.67 0.10 113.05
N HIS A 996 -55.82 1.04 113.48
CA HIS A 996 -55.80 1.53 114.87
C HIS A 996 -56.98 2.48 115.18
N PHE A 997 -57.45 3.26 114.20
CA PHE A 997 -58.64 4.12 114.34
C PHE A 997 -59.98 3.37 114.24
N ILE A 998 -60.00 2.11 113.75
CA ILE A 998 -61.21 1.28 113.74
C ILE A 998 -61.41 0.55 115.10
N TYR A 999 -60.37 0.49 115.94
CA TYR A 999 -60.40 -0.14 117.26
C TYR A 999 -60.57 0.83 118.45
N LEU A 1000 -60.74 2.13 118.17
CA LEU A 1000 -61.00 3.24 119.10
C LEU A 1000 -62.24 4.00 118.64
#